data_AF-A0A2V5VHL7-F1
#
_entry.id   AF-A0A2V5VHL7-F1
#
_cell.length_a   1.000
_cell.length_b   1.000
_cell.length_c   1.000
_cell.angle_alpha   90.00
_cell.angle_beta   90.00
_cell.angle_gamma   90.00
#
_symmetry.space_group_name_H-M   'P 1'
#
loop_
_entity.id
_entity.type
_entity.pdbx_description
1 polymer ?
#
loop_
_entity_poly.entity_id
_entity_poly.type
_entity_poly.pdbx_seq_one_letter_code
_entity_poly.pdbx_strand_id
1 'polypeptide(L)'
;MAGDEQHDGAGDHEHDSAHLAKDRGKSVTAAAPPTSPPEAKLVQVKGSGLSGPFIRRPVMTVLLTLSVIVAGIATYGKLAVNDLPAVDYPVIQVTCSYPGANPTTMANNIATPLEKQFLQIPGLDIITSASTQGNTSFTLQFVLSKSIIDAATDVQAAIQRATGKLPLDLPSPPTFTKTNPNDQAIYLVGLLSDTLTDGDLYKYASTAVAQRIAILPGVSQVNIYGVQSAIRIKADPAGLASRGLTMDDLASAIKAGTVYSGAGQFDGAHRTFVLLPNGQIDQAEGYRNLIVARNKDSSPVYLRDVAEVRQSVQDERLSRTFWMRGFNPPGSVVVLAVSRQAGANAVEVANSVKALFPEIRASLPGSITLVPVFDRSQSIVDSVHDVQFTLMIAFILVVMVIYIFLGRATDTLIPAVALPLSLLLTVAVMYMLNYSINNLTLMALTLAIGFLVDDAIVFLENVVRRAEHGESILKAAFNSAGEISVTIMSMTLSLAAVFIPLVFLPGLLGRIFREFSVTIIVAILASGLISFTLTPLMCARILGERKAGHKRARMEKWTSDFIQRVIAAYGRALDKFLDRAWLTVPILLGCIVGLWFFFTHLPFTLLPPGDSGFIRGVFIAQEGSSPAQMRAYQQQVNQKLKDDQNIGQFFTLAGFAARTSSSQGLIFCFLKPRSQRLPIEQCIPQLQKSISSIPGITAVLQPNP
;
A
#
# COMPACT_ATOMS: atom_id res chain seq x y z
N MET A 1 59.95 -14.24 36.07
CA MET A 1 60.61 -15.49 36.52
C MET A 1 61.49 -15.95 35.36
N ALA A 2 62.81 -16.05 35.59
CA ALA A 2 63.86 -16.39 34.62
C ALA A 2 63.92 -15.52 33.34
N GLY A 3 65.05 -14.96 32.91
CA GLY A 3 66.42 -15.07 33.42
C GLY A 3 67.33 -15.77 32.42
N ASP A 4 68.52 -15.18 32.26
CA ASP A 4 69.75 -15.68 31.63
C ASP A 4 69.75 -15.73 30.07
N GLU A 5 70.52 -14.94 29.28
CA GLU A 5 71.82 -14.20 29.41
C GLU A 5 73.03 -14.99 28.82
N GLN A 6 74.08 -14.25 28.40
CA GLN A 6 75.47 -14.71 28.08
C GLN A 6 75.66 -15.43 26.72
N HIS A 7 76.84 -15.53 26.07
CA HIS A 7 78.15 -14.80 26.01
C HIS A 7 78.94 -15.44 24.82
N ASP A 8 79.95 -14.88 24.15
CA ASP A 8 80.48 -13.50 23.94
C ASP A 8 81.44 -13.53 22.70
N GLY A 9 82.22 -12.48 22.40
CA GLY A 9 83.42 -12.62 21.53
C GLY A 9 83.82 -11.42 20.66
N ALA A 10 84.79 -10.63 21.11
CA ALA A 10 85.40 -9.50 20.40
C ALA A 10 86.81 -9.80 19.83
N GLY A 11 87.43 -8.81 19.16
CA GLY A 11 88.82 -8.80 18.68
C GLY A 11 88.92 -8.72 17.15
N ASP A 12 89.05 -7.54 16.52
CA ASP A 12 90.20 -6.59 16.47
C ASP A 12 91.42 -7.10 15.68
N HIS A 13 91.81 -6.35 14.63
CA HIS A 13 93.09 -5.61 14.59
C HIS A 13 93.22 -4.68 13.36
N GLU A 14 94.26 -3.84 13.38
CA GLU A 14 94.35 -2.52 12.74
C GLU A 14 95.27 -2.42 11.50
N HIS A 15 95.56 -1.17 11.09
CA HIS A 15 96.67 -0.66 10.24
C HIS A 15 96.52 -0.70 8.71
N ASP A 16 96.97 0.31 7.93
CA ASP A 16 97.23 1.74 8.22
C ASP A 16 97.42 2.56 6.91
N SER A 17 97.42 3.89 7.04
CA SER A 17 98.16 4.93 6.28
C SER A 17 98.04 5.12 4.73
N ALA A 18 97.23 6.14 4.38
CA ALA A 18 97.55 7.33 3.56
C ALA A 18 98.45 7.29 2.28
N HIS A 19 97.98 7.92 1.17
CA HIS A 19 98.46 9.25 0.73
C HIS A 19 97.78 9.85 -0.54
N LEU A 20 97.58 11.18 -0.52
CA LEU A 20 97.63 12.19 -1.61
C LEU A 20 96.63 12.29 -2.80
N ALA A 21 95.99 13.48 -2.81
CA ALA A 21 95.93 14.48 -3.91
C ALA A 21 94.85 14.44 -5.01
N LYS A 22 94.00 15.49 -4.94
CA LYS A 22 93.14 16.12 -5.97
C LYS A 22 93.58 15.98 -7.44
N ASP A 23 92.58 15.77 -8.31
CA ASP A 23 92.39 16.67 -9.47
C ASP A 23 90.90 16.90 -9.80
N ARG A 24 90.60 17.92 -10.61
CA ARG A 24 89.26 18.40 -11.00
C ARG A 24 88.78 17.77 -12.31
N GLY A 25 87.52 17.37 -12.39
CA GLY A 25 86.88 17.05 -13.67
C GLY A 25 85.38 16.83 -13.58
N LYS A 26 84.58 17.70 -14.21
CA LYS A 26 83.14 17.43 -14.43
C LYS A 26 82.99 16.35 -15.49
N SER A 27 82.23 15.30 -15.21
CA SER A 27 81.52 14.54 -16.24
C SER A 27 80.09 14.28 -15.79
N VAL A 28 79.14 14.56 -16.69
CA VAL A 28 77.71 14.33 -16.47
C VAL A 28 77.42 12.90 -16.91
N THR A 29 77.18 11.99 -15.96
CA THR A 29 76.59 10.69 -16.27
C THR A 29 75.07 10.81 -16.29
N ALA A 30 74.46 10.35 -17.38
CA ALA A 30 73.02 10.46 -17.59
C ALA A 30 72.26 9.62 -16.55
N ALA A 31 71.22 10.21 -15.95
CA ALA A 31 70.29 9.46 -15.11
C ALA A 31 69.57 8.40 -15.95
N ALA A 32 69.56 7.16 -15.47
CA ALA A 32 68.74 6.11 -16.06
C ALA A 32 67.25 6.53 -16.02
N PRO A 33 66.44 6.17 -17.05
CA PRO A 33 65.02 6.47 -17.03
C PRO A 33 64.35 5.80 -15.81
N PRO A 34 63.36 6.44 -15.17
CA PRO A 34 62.71 5.88 -14.00
C PRO A 34 62.05 4.55 -14.36
N THR A 35 62.44 3.49 -13.65
CA THR A 35 61.79 2.18 -13.75
C THR A 35 60.33 2.31 -13.39
N SER A 36 59.45 1.85 -14.28
CA SER A 36 58.01 1.71 -13.99
C SER A 36 57.82 0.90 -12.69
N PRO A 37 56.83 1.24 -11.85
CA PRO A 37 56.56 0.50 -10.63
C PRO A 37 56.28 -0.98 -10.97
N PRO A 38 56.66 -1.93 -10.11
CA PRO A 38 56.52 -3.35 -10.39
C PRO A 38 55.04 -3.72 -10.55
N GLU A 39 54.65 -4.15 -11.75
CA GLU A 39 53.30 -4.64 -12.03
C GLU A 39 52.99 -5.84 -11.11
N ALA A 40 51.80 -5.82 -10.49
CA ALA A 40 51.39 -6.85 -9.56
C ALA A 40 51.26 -8.21 -10.28
N LYS A 41 52.08 -9.18 -9.88
CA LYS A 41 52.10 -10.52 -10.49
C LYS A 41 50.71 -11.17 -10.45
N LEU A 42 50.19 -11.55 -11.61
CA LEU A 42 48.92 -12.27 -11.74
C LEU A 42 48.94 -13.58 -10.94
N VAL A 43 47.90 -13.81 -10.14
CA VAL A 43 47.69 -15.10 -9.46
C VAL A 43 47.36 -16.17 -10.51
N GLN A 44 48.16 -17.23 -10.59
CA GLN A 44 47.84 -18.41 -11.38
C GLN A 44 46.89 -19.32 -10.59
N VAL A 45 45.65 -19.45 -11.04
CA VAL A 45 44.62 -20.25 -10.35
C VAL A 45 44.54 -21.66 -10.92
N LYS A 46 44.70 -22.68 -10.07
CA LYS A 46 44.46 -24.08 -10.42
C LYS A 46 42.98 -24.44 -10.23
N GLY A 47 42.13 -24.05 -11.17
CA GLY A 47 40.71 -24.43 -11.20
C GLY A 47 39.84 -23.41 -11.89
N SER A 48 38.66 -23.82 -12.38
CA SER A 48 37.73 -22.96 -13.12
C SER A 48 36.61 -22.34 -12.26
N GLY A 49 36.69 -22.46 -10.93
CA GLY A 49 35.69 -21.96 -9.98
C GLY A 49 34.26 -22.49 -10.19
N LEU A 50 33.28 -21.85 -9.53
CA LEU A 50 31.85 -22.18 -9.69
C LEU A 50 31.33 -21.89 -11.12
N SER A 51 31.90 -20.88 -11.80
CA SER A 51 31.44 -20.44 -13.13
C SER A 51 31.96 -21.31 -14.29
N GLY A 52 33.03 -22.09 -14.07
CA GLY A 52 33.68 -22.90 -15.10
C GLY A 52 32.77 -23.85 -15.91
N PRO A 53 31.80 -24.57 -15.30
CA PRO A 53 30.86 -25.41 -16.03
C PRO A 53 30.03 -24.65 -17.06
N PHE A 54 29.60 -23.42 -16.74
CA PHE A 54 28.76 -22.58 -17.62
C PHE A 54 29.53 -22.02 -18.82
N ILE A 55 30.84 -21.76 -18.66
CA ILE A 55 31.74 -21.40 -19.77
C ILE A 55 31.97 -22.61 -20.68
N ARG A 56 32.14 -23.82 -20.11
CA ARG A 56 32.37 -25.07 -20.88
C ARG A 56 31.12 -25.57 -21.61
N ARG A 57 29.91 -25.29 -21.13
CA ARG A 57 28.63 -25.75 -21.70
C ARG A 57 27.77 -24.59 -22.21
N PRO A 58 28.17 -23.90 -23.30
CA PRO A 58 27.47 -22.70 -23.78
C PRO A 58 25.99 -22.94 -24.09
N VAL A 59 25.64 -24.08 -24.70
CA VAL A 59 24.24 -24.43 -25.04
C VAL A 59 23.37 -24.57 -23.78
N MET A 60 23.90 -25.17 -22.71
CA MET A 60 23.18 -25.31 -21.43
C MET A 60 22.88 -23.95 -20.81
N THR A 61 23.87 -23.07 -20.75
CA THR A 61 23.74 -21.73 -20.16
C THR A 61 22.77 -20.85 -20.96
N VAL A 62 22.80 -20.93 -22.30
CA VAL A 62 21.86 -20.20 -23.18
C VAL A 62 20.43 -20.73 -23.01
N LEU A 63 20.23 -22.05 -22.92
CA LEU A 63 18.91 -22.63 -22.66
C LEU A 63 18.38 -22.25 -21.27
N LEU A 64 19.24 -22.23 -20.24
CA LEU A 64 18.86 -21.77 -18.89
C LEU A 64 18.47 -20.29 -18.90
N THR A 65 19.25 -19.45 -19.58
CA THR A 65 18.95 -18.02 -19.79
C THR A 65 17.61 -17.83 -20.50
N LEU A 66 17.36 -18.58 -21.57
CA LEU A 66 16.10 -18.52 -22.31
C LEU A 66 14.91 -18.96 -21.45
N SER A 67 15.07 -19.99 -20.63
CA SER A 67 14.04 -20.43 -19.66
C SER A 67 13.71 -19.34 -18.64
N VAL A 68 14.72 -18.60 -18.15
CA VAL A 68 14.52 -17.45 -17.24
C VAL A 68 13.76 -16.31 -17.94
N ILE A 69 14.11 -16.01 -19.20
CA ILE A 69 13.40 -14.99 -20.00
C ILE A 69 11.93 -15.38 -20.19
N VAL A 70 11.65 -16.62 -20.60
CA VAL A 70 10.29 -17.14 -20.80
C VAL A 70 9.51 -17.13 -19.49
N ALA A 71 10.11 -17.59 -18.39
CA ALA A 71 9.48 -17.58 -17.07
C ALA A 71 9.13 -16.15 -16.62
N GLY A 72 10.10 -15.23 -16.65
CA GLY A 72 9.90 -13.84 -16.25
C GLY A 72 8.83 -13.12 -17.05
N ILE A 73 8.83 -13.26 -18.39
CA ILE A 73 7.81 -12.67 -19.27
C ILE A 73 6.43 -13.28 -18.99
N ALA A 74 6.34 -14.61 -18.83
CA ALA A 74 5.08 -15.31 -18.58
C ALA A 74 4.48 -15.05 -17.19
N THR A 75 5.30 -14.68 -16.19
CA THR A 75 4.84 -14.31 -14.85
C THR A 75 4.58 -12.81 -14.70
N TYR A 76 5.29 -11.94 -15.43
CA TYR A 76 5.14 -10.48 -15.33
C TYR A 76 3.69 -10.03 -15.51
N GLY A 77 3.01 -10.53 -16.55
CA GLY A 77 1.61 -10.21 -16.83
C GLY A 77 0.58 -10.86 -15.89
N LYS A 78 1.00 -11.66 -14.90
CA LYS A 78 0.13 -12.35 -13.93
C LYS A 78 0.24 -11.80 -12.50
N LEU A 79 1.18 -10.90 -12.24
CA LEU A 79 1.34 -10.29 -10.93
C LEU A 79 0.20 -9.29 -10.68
N ALA A 80 -0.39 -9.32 -9.49
CA ALA A 80 -1.39 -8.34 -9.08
C ALA A 80 -0.75 -6.94 -8.99
N VAL A 81 -1.46 -5.91 -9.48
CA VAL A 81 -1.01 -4.52 -9.46
C VAL A 81 -1.77 -3.77 -8.36
N ASN A 82 -1.04 -3.28 -7.36
CA ASN A 82 -1.58 -2.60 -6.18
C ASN A 82 -0.73 -1.38 -5.81
N ASP A 83 -1.25 -0.50 -4.95
CA ASP A 83 -0.48 0.58 -4.33
C ASP A 83 0.49 0.08 -3.25
N LEU A 84 -0.01 -0.81 -2.39
CA LEU A 84 0.65 -1.37 -1.22
C LEU A 84 0.54 -2.90 -1.18
N PRO A 85 1.45 -3.59 -0.47
CA PRO A 85 1.40 -5.04 -0.28
C PRO A 85 0.08 -5.50 0.37
N ALA A 86 -0.32 -6.73 0.05
CA ALA A 86 -1.56 -7.33 0.54
C ALA A 86 -1.41 -7.81 1.98
N VAL A 87 -1.39 -6.88 2.93
CA VAL A 87 -1.33 -7.20 4.35
C VAL A 87 -2.74 -7.49 4.88
N ASP A 88 -2.97 -8.75 5.24
CA ASP A 88 -4.14 -9.15 6.02
C ASP A 88 -3.97 -8.78 7.49
N TYR A 89 -4.91 -8.00 8.01
CA TYR A 89 -5.09 -7.78 9.45
C TYR A 89 -6.31 -8.55 9.90
N PRO A 90 -6.19 -9.44 10.89
CA PRO A 90 -7.33 -10.08 11.51
C PRO A 90 -8.03 -9.06 12.41
N VAL A 91 -8.85 -8.21 11.78
CA VAL A 91 -9.70 -7.22 12.46
C VAL A 91 -11.16 -7.56 12.17
N ILE A 92 -11.96 -7.63 13.24
CA ILE A 92 -13.38 -7.92 13.17
C ILE A 92 -14.13 -6.74 13.78
N GLN A 93 -15.04 -6.18 13.00
CA GLN A 93 -15.92 -5.13 13.47
C GLN A 93 -17.25 -5.74 13.90
N VAL A 94 -17.60 -5.60 15.17
CA VAL A 94 -18.89 -6.04 15.73
C VAL A 94 -19.77 -4.82 15.96
N THR A 95 -21.05 -4.90 15.63
CA THR A 95 -22.03 -3.83 15.85
C THR A 95 -23.28 -4.37 16.53
N CYS A 96 -23.84 -3.58 17.44
CA CYS A 96 -25.12 -3.85 18.08
C CYS A 96 -25.91 -2.53 18.18
N SER A 97 -27.13 -2.54 17.65
CA SER A 97 -28.05 -1.40 17.75
C SER A 97 -29.16 -1.70 18.74
N TYR A 98 -29.42 -0.73 19.61
CA TYR A 98 -30.52 -0.75 20.57
C TYR A 98 -31.17 0.63 20.59
N PRO A 99 -32.02 0.93 19.59
CA PRO A 99 -32.55 2.28 19.34
C PRO A 99 -33.24 2.87 20.57
N GLY A 100 -32.96 4.15 20.85
CA GLY A 100 -33.51 4.87 22.00
C GLY A 100 -32.62 4.86 23.24
N ALA A 101 -31.72 3.87 23.40
CA ALA A 101 -30.77 3.85 24.51
C ALA A 101 -29.75 5.00 24.43
N ASN A 102 -29.42 5.60 25.58
CA ASN A 102 -28.37 6.61 25.68
C ASN A 102 -26.96 5.96 25.68
N PRO A 103 -25.87 6.70 25.41
CA PRO A 103 -24.53 6.12 25.33
C PRO A 103 -24.07 5.38 26.61
N THR A 104 -24.51 5.81 27.79
CA THR A 104 -24.18 5.17 29.08
C THR A 104 -24.91 3.83 29.25
N THR A 105 -26.19 3.75 28.88
CA THR A 105 -26.96 2.51 28.82
C THR A 105 -26.36 1.54 27.80
N MET A 106 -25.95 2.05 26.63
CA MET A 106 -25.24 1.26 25.63
C MET A 106 -23.92 0.71 26.18
N ALA A 107 -23.11 1.54 26.83
CA ALA A 107 -21.85 1.09 27.44
C ALA A 107 -22.08 -0.01 28.51
N ASN A 108 -22.98 0.24 29.47
CA ASN A 108 -23.17 -0.66 30.60
C ASN A 108 -23.90 -1.96 30.24
N ASN A 109 -24.93 -1.90 29.38
CA ASN A 109 -25.83 -3.02 29.12
C ASN A 109 -25.49 -3.79 27.83
N ILE A 110 -24.73 -3.18 26.90
CA ILE A 110 -24.32 -3.82 25.64
C ILE A 110 -22.80 -3.96 25.57
N ALA A 111 -22.02 -2.89 25.81
CA ALA A 111 -20.57 -2.93 25.66
C ALA A 111 -19.89 -3.83 26.70
N THR A 112 -20.09 -3.58 28.00
CA THR A 112 -19.42 -4.32 29.07
C THR A 112 -19.71 -5.84 29.06
N PRO A 113 -20.95 -6.33 28.79
CA PRO A 113 -21.20 -7.77 28.67
C PRO A 113 -20.48 -8.42 27.48
N LEU A 114 -20.42 -7.75 26.33
CA LEU A 114 -19.74 -8.24 25.13
C LEU A 114 -18.21 -8.20 25.27
N GLU A 115 -17.64 -7.10 25.78
CA GLU A 115 -16.22 -6.95 26.10
C GLU A 115 -15.71 -8.08 26.99
N LYS A 116 -16.46 -8.42 28.05
CA LYS A 116 -16.12 -9.51 28.97
C LYS A 116 -16.12 -10.90 28.30
N GLN A 117 -16.80 -11.09 27.18
CA GLN A 117 -16.72 -12.32 26.37
C GLN A 117 -15.62 -12.24 25.32
N PHE A 118 -15.39 -11.07 24.71
CA PHE A 118 -14.33 -10.87 23.71
C PHE A 118 -12.93 -10.96 24.31
N LEU A 119 -12.71 -10.43 25.53
CA LEU A 119 -11.44 -10.55 26.26
C LEU A 119 -11.04 -12.00 26.59
N GLN A 120 -11.94 -12.97 26.45
CA GLN A 120 -11.64 -14.40 26.62
C GLN A 120 -11.19 -15.08 25.32
N ILE A 121 -11.19 -14.38 24.17
CA ILE A 121 -10.79 -14.96 22.89
C ILE A 121 -9.25 -14.99 22.81
N PRO A 122 -8.63 -16.16 22.60
CA PRO A 122 -7.18 -16.27 22.46
C PRO A 122 -6.63 -15.43 21.31
N GLY A 123 -5.52 -14.74 21.53
CA GLY A 123 -4.86 -13.93 20.50
C GLY A 123 -5.57 -12.62 20.15
N LEU A 124 -6.54 -12.17 20.94
CA LEU A 124 -6.99 -10.77 20.91
C LEU A 124 -5.84 -9.87 21.42
N ASP A 125 -5.50 -8.84 20.66
CA ASP A 125 -4.40 -7.90 20.94
C ASP A 125 -4.96 -6.58 21.48
N ILE A 126 -5.90 -5.98 20.75
CA ILE A 126 -6.57 -4.72 21.14
C ILE A 126 -8.08 -4.87 20.94
N ILE A 127 -8.85 -4.41 21.93
CA ILE A 127 -10.28 -4.15 21.81
C ILE A 127 -10.52 -2.64 21.95
N THR A 128 -11.27 -2.07 21.02
CA THR A 128 -11.76 -0.68 21.12
C THR A 128 -13.26 -0.69 20.95
N SER A 129 -14.00 -0.21 21.95
CA SER A 129 -15.44 -0.01 21.86
C SER A 129 -15.76 1.48 21.74
N ALA A 130 -16.81 1.79 20.97
CA ALA A 130 -17.39 3.11 20.86
C ALA A 130 -18.90 2.97 21.01
N SER A 131 -19.45 3.59 22.06
CA SER A 131 -20.90 3.62 22.33
C SER A 131 -21.46 5.01 22.05
N THR A 132 -22.50 5.04 21.24
CA THR A 132 -23.22 6.24 20.80
C THR A 132 -24.71 6.06 21.07
N GLN A 133 -25.55 7.05 20.76
CA GLN A 133 -26.99 6.92 20.98
C GLN A 133 -27.58 5.78 20.12
N GLY A 134 -28.08 4.73 20.77
CA GLY A 134 -28.69 3.56 20.15
C GLY A 134 -27.77 2.65 19.32
N ASN A 135 -26.44 2.82 19.39
CA ASN A 135 -25.48 2.01 18.63
C ASN A 135 -24.13 1.88 19.34
N THR A 136 -23.63 0.64 19.45
CA THR A 136 -22.28 0.33 19.92
C THR A 136 -21.54 -0.44 18.84
N SER A 137 -20.31 -0.02 18.56
CA SER A 137 -19.37 -0.73 17.69
C SER A 137 -18.12 -1.14 18.44
N PHE A 138 -17.61 -2.33 18.16
CA PHE A 138 -16.33 -2.84 18.65
C PHE A 138 -15.40 -3.09 17.47
N THR A 139 -14.15 -2.68 17.61
CA THR A 139 -13.04 -3.10 16.74
C THR A 139 -12.22 -4.11 17.54
N LEU A 140 -12.26 -5.37 17.10
CA LEU A 140 -11.49 -6.47 17.69
C LEU A 140 -10.27 -6.72 16.80
N GLN A 141 -9.09 -6.30 17.25
CA GLN A 141 -7.82 -6.54 16.57
C GLN A 141 -7.14 -7.74 17.20
N PHE A 142 -6.85 -8.76 16.39
CA PHE A 142 -6.13 -9.96 16.81
C PHE A 142 -4.65 -9.89 16.41
N VAL A 143 -3.82 -10.71 17.05
CA VAL A 143 -2.41 -10.88 16.66
C VAL A 143 -2.31 -11.36 15.20
N LEU A 144 -1.31 -10.86 14.48
CA LEU A 144 -1.13 -11.11 13.05
C LEU A 144 -1.02 -12.61 12.67
N SER A 145 -0.63 -13.48 13.60
CA SER A 145 -0.56 -14.93 13.40
C SER A 145 -1.91 -15.64 13.41
N LYS A 146 -2.99 -14.98 13.88
CA LYS A 146 -4.33 -15.56 13.95
C LYS A 146 -5.08 -15.37 12.62
N SER A 147 -5.69 -16.44 12.12
CA SER A 147 -6.57 -16.39 10.95
C SER A 147 -7.82 -15.57 11.23
N ILE A 148 -8.23 -14.73 10.27
CA ILE A 148 -9.50 -13.98 10.34
C ILE A 148 -10.74 -14.90 10.27
N ILE A 149 -10.59 -16.13 9.76
CA ILE A 149 -11.67 -17.12 9.73
C ILE A 149 -11.87 -17.71 11.13
N ASP A 150 -10.78 -18.10 11.79
CA ASP A 150 -10.82 -18.67 13.15
C ASP A 150 -11.28 -17.61 14.16
N ALA A 151 -10.75 -16.38 14.04
CA ALA A 151 -11.21 -15.24 14.82
C ALA A 151 -12.71 -14.94 14.63
N ALA A 152 -13.24 -15.08 13.40
CA ALA A 152 -14.68 -14.87 13.15
C ALA A 152 -15.53 -15.93 13.86
N THR A 153 -15.10 -17.19 13.82
CA THR A 153 -15.77 -18.29 14.54
C THR A 153 -15.74 -18.05 16.06
N ASP A 154 -14.61 -17.64 16.62
CA ASP A 154 -14.47 -17.34 18.05
C ASP A 154 -15.32 -16.13 18.48
N VAL A 155 -15.37 -15.07 17.67
CA VAL A 155 -16.22 -13.89 17.91
C VAL A 155 -17.70 -14.26 17.86
N GLN A 156 -18.12 -15.08 16.90
CA GLN A 156 -19.49 -15.58 16.83
C GLN A 156 -19.85 -16.40 18.08
N ALA A 157 -18.97 -17.29 18.53
CA ALA A 157 -19.16 -18.06 19.76
C ALA A 157 -19.19 -17.15 21.02
N ALA A 158 -18.38 -16.08 21.05
CA ALA A 158 -18.41 -15.09 22.13
C ALA A 158 -19.71 -14.27 22.16
N ILE A 159 -20.24 -13.87 21.00
CA ILE A 159 -21.56 -13.23 20.89
C ILE A 159 -22.64 -14.17 21.42
N GLN A 160 -22.65 -15.45 21.02
CA GLN A 160 -23.61 -16.44 21.51
C GLN A 160 -23.55 -16.62 23.04
N ARG A 161 -22.36 -16.65 23.64
CA ARG A 161 -22.20 -16.67 25.10
C ARG A 161 -22.66 -15.37 25.78
N ALA A 162 -22.53 -14.23 25.10
CA ALA A 162 -23.00 -12.94 25.59
C ALA A 162 -24.52 -12.78 25.54
N THR A 163 -25.21 -13.43 24.60
CA THR A 163 -26.64 -13.24 24.32
C THR A 163 -27.53 -13.33 25.56
N GLY A 164 -27.29 -14.29 26.46
CA GLY A 164 -28.05 -14.43 27.72
C GLY A 164 -27.83 -13.32 28.76
N LYS A 165 -26.94 -12.35 28.50
CA LYS A 165 -26.65 -11.17 29.33
C LYS A 165 -27.00 -9.85 28.65
N LEU A 166 -27.53 -9.90 27.42
CA LEU A 166 -28.00 -8.73 26.69
C LEU A 166 -29.49 -8.46 27.01
N PRO A 167 -29.99 -7.22 26.79
CA PRO A 167 -31.41 -6.91 26.91
C PRO A 167 -32.28 -7.80 26.00
N LEU A 168 -33.42 -8.26 26.53
CA LEU A 168 -34.35 -9.17 25.84
C LEU A 168 -35.14 -8.47 24.71
N ASP A 169 -35.16 -7.15 24.70
CA ASP A 169 -35.88 -6.27 23.78
C ASP A 169 -35.01 -5.74 22.63
N LEU A 170 -33.80 -6.29 22.44
CA LEU A 170 -32.96 -6.01 21.28
C LEU A 170 -33.70 -6.31 19.96
N PRO A 171 -33.81 -5.35 19.01
CA PRO A 171 -34.49 -5.58 17.73
C PRO A 171 -33.79 -6.61 16.84
N SER A 172 -32.48 -6.75 17.00
CA SER A 172 -31.65 -7.74 16.30
C SER A 172 -30.44 -8.14 17.16
N PRO A 173 -29.94 -9.38 17.04
CA PRO A 173 -28.72 -9.79 17.74
C PRO A 173 -27.49 -9.01 17.21
N PRO A 174 -26.39 -8.93 17.99
CA PRO A 174 -25.14 -8.34 17.52
C PRO A 174 -24.65 -9.01 16.23
N THR A 175 -24.25 -8.19 15.25
CA THR A 175 -23.71 -8.65 13.97
C THR A 175 -22.22 -8.34 13.87
N PHE A 176 -21.47 -9.10 13.08
CA PHE A 176 -20.05 -8.83 12.85
C PHE A 176 -19.70 -8.87 11.36
N THR A 177 -18.66 -8.12 11.00
CA THR A 177 -18.08 -8.11 9.66
C THR A 177 -16.57 -8.29 9.75
N LYS A 178 -16.00 -9.01 8.78
CA LYS A 178 -14.55 -9.06 8.58
C LYS A 178 -14.16 -7.74 7.93
N THR A 179 -13.26 -6.97 8.55
CA THR A 179 -12.90 -5.64 8.06
C THR A 179 -11.40 -5.49 8.10
N ASN A 180 -10.74 -5.59 6.95
CA ASN A 180 -9.33 -5.26 6.83
C ASN A 180 -9.19 -3.72 6.73
N PRO A 181 -8.38 -3.04 7.57
CA PRO A 181 -8.14 -1.59 7.46
C PRO A 181 -7.57 -1.13 6.09
N ASN A 182 -6.93 -2.04 5.35
CA ASN A 182 -6.45 -1.82 3.98
C ASN A 182 -7.52 -2.09 2.89
N ASP A 183 -8.73 -2.58 3.22
CA ASP A 183 -9.86 -2.72 2.27
C ASP A 183 -10.52 -1.35 1.98
N GLN A 184 -9.69 -0.37 1.64
CA GLN A 184 -10.14 0.94 1.18
C GLN A 184 -11.03 0.82 -0.05
N ALA A 185 -11.93 1.78 -0.22
CA ALA A 185 -12.75 1.87 -1.42
C ALA A 185 -11.86 2.15 -2.63
N ILE A 186 -11.80 1.20 -3.56
CA ILE A 186 -11.05 1.34 -4.82
C ILE A 186 -11.85 2.15 -5.86
N TYR A 187 -13.17 2.18 -5.72
CA TYR A 187 -14.07 2.84 -6.66
C TYR A 187 -15.28 3.42 -5.90
N LEU A 188 -15.68 4.66 -6.24
CA LEU A 188 -16.91 5.29 -5.75
C LEU A 188 -17.85 5.55 -6.93
N VAL A 189 -19.08 5.05 -6.83
CA VAL A 189 -20.14 5.21 -7.84
C VAL A 189 -21.25 6.07 -7.27
N GLY A 190 -21.56 7.20 -7.90
CA GLY A 190 -22.72 8.03 -7.57
C GLY A 190 -23.93 7.64 -8.41
N LEU A 191 -25.08 7.47 -7.76
CA LEU A 191 -26.39 7.46 -8.39
C LEU A 191 -27.07 8.79 -8.05
N LEU A 192 -27.47 9.51 -9.09
CA LEU A 192 -28.06 10.85 -9.01
C LEU A 192 -29.45 10.84 -9.67
N SER A 193 -30.44 11.52 -9.11
CA SER A 193 -31.77 11.66 -9.70
C SER A 193 -32.45 12.92 -9.22
N ASP A 194 -33.19 13.60 -10.10
CA ASP A 194 -34.00 14.78 -9.78
C ASP A 194 -35.48 14.47 -9.54
N THR A 195 -35.95 13.27 -9.91
CA THR A 195 -37.39 12.92 -9.86
C THR A 195 -37.74 11.85 -8.82
N LEU A 196 -36.82 10.92 -8.54
CA LEU A 196 -37.01 9.89 -7.50
C LEU A 196 -36.68 10.43 -6.12
N THR A 197 -37.33 9.88 -5.09
CA THR A 197 -36.96 10.14 -3.70
C THR A 197 -35.67 9.43 -3.31
N ASP A 198 -35.00 9.93 -2.27
CA ASP A 198 -33.79 9.32 -1.69
C ASP A 198 -33.94 7.81 -1.38
N GLY A 199 -35.12 7.40 -0.89
CA GLY A 199 -35.40 6.02 -0.51
C GLY A 199 -35.64 5.11 -1.72
N ASP A 200 -36.33 5.61 -2.76
CA ASP A 200 -36.49 4.89 -4.02
C ASP A 200 -35.16 4.75 -4.76
N LEU A 201 -34.36 5.81 -4.76
CA LEU A 201 -33.00 5.80 -5.31
C LEU A 201 -32.11 4.80 -4.56
N TYR A 202 -32.23 4.69 -3.23
CA TYR A 202 -31.56 3.65 -2.45
C TYR A 202 -32.02 2.24 -2.83
N LYS A 203 -33.32 2.03 -3.09
CA LYS A 203 -33.83 0.73 -3.56
C LYS A 203 -33.17 0.32 -4.87
N TYR A 204 -33.09 1.20 -5.87
CA TYR A 204 -32.34 0.92 -7.11
C TYR A 204 -30.83 0.74 -6.87
N ALA A 205 -30.22 1.58 -6.03
CA ALA A 205 -28.80 1.48 -5.70
C ALA A 205 -28.45 0.14 -5.07
N SER A 206 -29.29 -0.38 -4.18
CA SER A 206 -29.07 -1.65 -3.48
C SER A 206 -29.37 -2.88 -4.35
N THR A 207 -30.53 -2.94 -5.01
CA THR A 207 -30.96 -4.14 -5.74
C THR A 207 -30.44 -4.21 -7.19
N ALA A 208 -30.47 -3.10 -7.93
CA ALA A 208 -30.07 -3.11 -9.34
C ALA A 208 -28.55 -2.95 -9.54
N VAL A 209 -27.89 -2.18 -8.68
CA VAL A 209 -26.47 -1.82 -8.85
C VAL A 209 -25.55 -2.57 -7.88
N ALA A 210 -25.73 -2.39 -6.56
CA ALA A 210 -24.79 -2.92 -5.57
C ALA A 210 -24.72 -4.45 -5.58
N GLN A 211 -25.84 -5.16 -5.70
CA GLN A 211 -25.85 -6.62 -5.82
C GLN A 211 -25.05 -7.12 -7.04
N ARG A 212 -25.18 -6.48 -8.21
CA ARG A 212 -24.42 -6.86 -9.40
C ARG A 212 -22.92 -6.64 -9.24
N ILE A 213 -22.54 -5.50 -8.65
CA ILE A 213 -21.13 -5.18 -8.35
C ILE A 213 -20.55 -6.15 -7.30
N ALA A 214 -21.32 -6.51 -6.27
CA ALA A 214 -20.88 -7.40 -5.19
C ALA A 214 -20.62 -8.85 -5.64
N ILE A 215 -21.14 -9.27 -6.80
CA ILE A 215 -20.89 -10.60 -7.40
C ILE A 215 -19.57 -10.62 -8.19
N LEU A 216 -18.98 -9.47 -8.53
CA LEU A 216 -17.74 -9.42 -9.30
C LEU A 216 -16.57 -10.05 -8.53
N PRO A 217 -15.70 -10.83 -9.19
CA PRO A 217 -14.54 -11.44 -8.55
C PRO A 217 -13.62 -10.36 -7.97
N GLY A 218 -13.14 -10.57 -6.75
CA GLY A 218 -12.29 -9.63 -6.05
C GLY A 218 -13.00 -8.44 -5.38
N VAL A 219 -14.33 -8.31 -5.46
CA VAL A 219 -15.10 -7.36 -4.64
C VAL A 219 -15.38 -7.96 -3.26
N SER A 220 -15.07 -7.23 -2.19
CA SER A 220 -15.30 -7.65 -0.80
C SER A 220 -16.70 -7.26 -0.34
N GLN A 221 -17.05 -5.99 -0.52
CA GLN A 221 -18.35 -5.42 -0.16
C GLN A 221 -18.61 -4.11 -0.90
N VAL A 222 -19.90 -3.78 -1.05
CA VAL A 222 -20.36 -2.49 -1.59
C VAL A 222 -21.06 -1.73 -0.46
N ASN A 223 -20.36 -0.74 0.10
CA ASN A 223 -20.88 0.11 1.16
C ASN A 223 -21.80 1.20 0.58
N ILE A 224 -23.08 1.22 0.99
CA ILE A 224 -24.08 2.16 0.46
C ILE A 224 -24.24 3.38 1.36
N TYR A 225 -23.79 4.54 0.90
CA TYR A 225 -24.03 5.85 1.51
C TYR A 225 -25.36 6.44 1.02
N GLY A 226 -26.45 5.90 1.55
CA GLY A 226 -27.82 6.36 1.32
C GLY A 226 -28.69 6.06 2.53
N VAL A 227 -30.02 6.11 2.36
CA VAL A 227 -30.98 5.78 3.42
C VAL A 227 -32.15 5.00 2.82
N GLN A 228 -32.63 3.99 3.53
CA GLN A 228 -33.75 3.18 3.07
C GLN A 228 -35.06 3.96 3.18
N SER A 229 -36.02 3.71 2.28
CA SER A 229 -37.42 4.11 2.48
C SER A 229 -37.95 3.50 3.77
N ALA A 230 -38.70 4.26 4.56
CA ALA A 230 -39.38 3.77 5.75
C ALA A 230 -40.69 4.53 5.98
N ILE A 231 -41.72 3.84 6.45
CA ILE A 231 -42.96 4.48 6.89
C ILE A 231 -42.72 5.05 8.28
N ARG A 232 -42.94 6.35 8.43
CA ARG A 232 -42.74 7.07 9.69
C ARG A 232 -44.07 7.35 10.34
N ILE A 233 -44.24 6.77 11.53
CA ILE A 233 -45.38 6.99 12.41
C ILE A 233 -44.87 7.87 13.56
N LYS A 234 -45.28 9.15 13.56
CA LYS A 234 -44.96 10.14 14.59
C LYS A 234 -46.17 10.25 15.51
N ALA A 235 -46.14 9.50 16.61
CA ALA A 235 -47.20 9.50 17.61
C ALA A 235 -47.42 10.90 18.20
N ASP A 236 -48.68 11.27 18.42
CA ASP A 236 -49.07 12.47 19.17
C ASP A 236 -49.41 12.07 20.62
N PRO A 237 -48.56 12.42 21.61
CA PRO A 237 -48.83 12.10 23.01
C PRO A 237 -50.13 12.72 23.54
N ALA A 238 -50.55 13.88 23.04
CA ALA A 238 -51.80 14.53 23.46
C ALA A 238 -53.02 13.82 22.84
N GLY A 239 -52.93 13.46 21.56
CA GLY A 239 -53.93 12.64 20.85
C GLY A 239 -54.13 11.26 21.45
N LEU A 240 -53.05 10.62 21.95
CA LEU A 240 -53.13 9.36 22.69
C LEU A 240 -53.74 9.55 24.09
N ALA A 241 -53.23 10.48 24.89
CA ALA A 241 -53.66 10.70 26.27
C ALA A 241 -55.15 11.11 26.38
N SER A 242 -55.63 11.96 25.46
CA SER A 242 -57.04 12.36 25.38
C SER A 242 -58.01 11.21 25.11
N ARG A 243 -57.52 10.09 24.58
CA ARG A 243 -58.28 8.86 24.31
C ARG A 243 -58.00 7.74 25.32
N GLY A 244 -57.17 8.00 26.33
CA GLY A 244 -56.75 7.00 27.33
C GLY A 244 -55.83 5.92 26.76
N LEU A 245 -55.12 6.21 25.67
CA LEU A 245 -54.20 5.28 25.00
C LEU A 245 -52.74 5.59 25.38
N THR A 246 -51.91 4.54 25.39
CA THR A 246 -50.47 4.61 25.65
C THR A 246 -49.65 4.42 24.36
N MET A 247 -48.34 4.63 24.46
CA MET A 247 -47.40 4.27 23.38
C MET A 247 -47.31 2.76 23.16
N ASP A 248 -47.56 1.96 24.21
CA ASP A 248 -47.52 0.49 24.13
C ASP A 248 -48.76 -0.06 23.42
N ASP A 249 -49.94 0.56 23.62
CA ASP A 249 -51.15 0.25 22.84
C ASP A 249 -50.91 0.52 21.35
N LEU A 250 -50.30 1.67 21.04
CA LEU A 250 -49.94 2.06 19.68
C LEU A 250 -48.96 1.06 19.04
N ALA A 251 -47.89 0.70 19.76
CA ALA A 251 -46.89 -0.25 19.30
C ALA A 251 -47.47 -1.67 19.10
N SER A 252 -48.37 -2.09 20.00
CA SER A 252 -49.06 -3.38 19.92
C SER A 252 -50.03 -3.43 18.75
N ALA A 253 -50.80 -2.36 18.53
CA ALA A 253 -51.69 -2.25 17.38
C ALA A 253 -50.93 -2.27 16.04
N ILE A 254 -49.79 -1.58 15.94
CA ILE A 254 -48.95 -1.61 14.73
C ILE A 254 -48.43 -3.05 14.48
N LYS A 255 -47.95 -3.75 15.51
CA LYS A 255 -47.50 -5.15 15.40
C LYS A 255 -48.62 -6.11 15.00
N ALA A 256 -49.84 -5.91 15.52
CA ALA A 256 -51.01 -6.71 15.18
C ALA A 256 -51.63 -6.35 13.82
N GLY A 257 -51.36 -5.14 13.32
CA GLY A 257 -51.93 -4.59 12.09
C GLY A 257 -51.22 -4.96 10.79
N THR A 258 -49.97 -5.41 10.87
CA THR A 258 -49.18 -5.85 9.70
C THR A 258 -48.62 -7.25 9.99
N VAL A 259 -49.29 -8.28 9.46
CA VAL A 259 -49.03 -9.68 9.83
C VAL A 259 -48.62 -10.47 8.60
N TYR A 260 -47.44 -11.08 8.68
CA TYR A 260 -46.99 -12.10 7.73
C TYR A 260 -47.17 -13.48 8.36
N SER A 261 -48.29 -14.14 8.07
CA SER A 261 -48.60 -15.48 8.56
C SER A 261 -48.67 -16.49 7.43
N GLY A 262 -48.11 -17.68 7.66
CA GLY A 262 -48.25 -18.79 6.72
C GLY A 262 -49.66 -19.38 6.82
N ALA A 263 -50.50 -19.20 5.80
CA ALA A 263 -51.85 -19.76 5.77
C ALA A 263 -51.91 -21.23 5.33
N GLY A 264 -50.77 -21.85 5.00
CA GLY A 264 -50.69 -23.24 4.55
C GLY A 264 -51.21 -23.43 3.13
N GLN A 265 -51.87 -24.56 2.88
CA GLN A 265 -52.37 -24.97 1.58
C GLN A 265 -53.72 -25.68 1.69
N PHE A 266 -54.47 -25.68 0.60
CA PHE A 266 -55.69 -26.47 0.42
C PHE A 266 -55.44 -27.56 -0.62
N ASP A 267 -55.55 -28.82 -0.21
CA ASP A 267 -55.37 -29.99 -1.07
C ASP A 267 -56.71 -30.47 -1.63
N GLY A 268 -56.90 -30.34 -2.94
CA GLY A 268 -58.02 -30.91 -3.69
C GLY A 268 -57.63 -32.21 -4.40
N ALA A 269 -58.61 -32.97 -4.88
CA ALA A 269 -58.44 -34.32 -5.43
C ALA A 269 -57.38 -34.46 -6.57
N HIS A 270 -57.09 -33.38 -7.29
CA HIS A 270 -56.09 -33.36 -8.38
C HIS A 270 -55.13 -32.16 -8.36
N ARG A 271 -55.26 -31.23 -7.39
CA ARG A 271 -54.46 -30.00 -7.31
C ARG A 271 -54.38 -29.46 -5.89
N THR A 272 -53.20 -28.99 -5.50
CA THR A 272 -52.94 -28.23 -4.28
C THR A 272 -52.96 -26.73 -4.59
N PHE A 273 -53.60 -25.93 -3.73
CA PHE A 273 -53.60 -24.47 -3.79
C PHE A 273 -52.91 -23.90 -2.56
N VAL A 274 -51.81 -23.18 -2.73
CA VAL A 274 -51.11 -22.50 -1.62
C VAL A 274 -51.87 -21.22 -1.26
N LEU A 275 -52.11 -21.00 0.03
CA LEU A 275 -52.81 -19.82 0.52
C LEU A 275 -51.81 -18.70 0.81
N LEU A 276 -52.00 -17.56 0.15
CA LEU A 276 -51.14 -16.37 0.22
C LEU A 276 -51.96 -15.19 0.80
N PRO A 277 -52.05 -15.05 2.14
CA PRO A 277 -52.82 -13.98 2.75
C PRO A 277 -52.08 -12.65 2.59
N ASN A 278 -52.75 -11.66 2.00
CA ASN A 278 -52.19 -10.31 1.85
C ASN A 278 -52.38 -9.50 3.14
N GLY A 279 -51.61 -9.86 4.18
CA GLY A 279 -51.71 -9.27 5.54
C GLY A 279 -50.67 -8.20 5.87
N GLN A 280 -49.76 -7.88 4.94
CA GLN A 280 -48.75 -6.83 5.13
C GLN A 280 -49.22 -5.49 4.56
N ILE A 281 -48.87 -4.42 5.25
CA ILE A 281 -49.14 -3.04 4.79
C ILE A 281 -47.83 -2.43 4.28
N ASP A 282 -47.79 -2.14 2.97
CA ASP A 282 -46.60 -1.60 2.28
C ASP A 282 -46.59 -0.07 2.10
N GLN A 283 -47.74 0.57 2.30
CA GLN A 283 -47.95 2.00 2.00
C GLN A 283 -48.39 2.77 3.24
N ALA A 284 -47.87 3.98 3.43
CA ALA A 284 -48.24 4.85 4.55
C ALA A 284 -49.76 5.10 4.65
N GLU A 285 -50.49 5.11 3.53
CA GLU A 285 -51.95 5.26 3.52
C GLU A 285 -52.70 4.07 4.13
N GLY A 286 -52.20 2.85 3.95
CA GLY A 286 -52.74 1.68 4.64
C GLY A 286 -52.59 1.78 6.16
N TYR A 287 -51.42 2.24 6.63
CA TYR A 287 -51.20 2.47 8.06
C TYR A 287 -52.12 3.57 8.62
N ARG A 288 -52.41 4.65 7.88
CA ARG A 288 -53.36 5.69 8.33
C ARG A 288 -54.75 5.14 8.66
N ASN A 289 -55.16 4.07 7.96
CA ASN A 289 -56.44 3.40 8.10
C ASN A 289 -56.40 2.21 9.07
N LEU A 290 -55.25 1.93 9.69
CA LEU A 290 -55.14 0.92 10.75
C LEU A 290 -55.93 1.36 11.99
N ILE A 291 -56.76 0.47 12.52
CA ILE A 291 -57.50 0.69 13.77
C ILE A 291 -56.56 0.40 14.94
N VAL A 292 -56.28 1.42 15.77
CA VAL A 292 -55.40 1.32 16.94
C VAL A 292 -56.18 0.85 18.17
N ALA A 293 -57.38 1.38 18.34
CA ALA A 293 -58.25 1.06 19.47
C ALA A 293 -59.72 1.25 19.10
N ARG A 294 -60.62 0.96 20.04
CA ARG A 294 -62.02 1.39 20.00
C ARG A 294 -62.30 2.27 21.22
N ASN A 295 -63.04 3.35 21.02
CA ASN A 295 -63.55 4.16 22.13
C ASN A 295 -64.57 3.37 22.95
N LYS A 296 -64.96 3.91 24.12
CA LYS A 296 -66.03 3.37 24.97
C LYS A 296 -67.34 3.16 24.20
N ASP A 297 -67.62 4.03 23.23
CA ASP A 297 -68.79 3.95 22.33
C ASP A 297 -68.60 2.99 21.14
N SER A 298 -67.61 2.09 21.21
CA SER A 298 -67.22 1.11 20.16
C SER A 298 -66.75 1.68 18.81
N SER A 299 -66.70 3.02 18.65
CA SER A 299 -66.19 3.68 17.45
C SER A 299 -64.68 3.41 17.27
N PRO A 300 -64.22 3.10 16.04
CA PRO A 300 -62.81 2.83 15.78
C PRO A 300 -61.98 4.12 15.88
N VAL A 301 -60.83 4.03 16.55
CA VAL A 301 -59.78 5.04 16.54
C VAL A 301 -58.75 4.63 15.51
N TYR A 302 -58.58 5.43 14.46
CA TYR A 302 -57.60 5.17 13.41
C TYR A 302 -56.23 5.71 13.79
N LEU A 303 -55.16 5.14 13.22
CA LEU A 303 -53.80 5.59 13.47
C LEU A 303 -53.61 7.08 13.11
N ARG A 304 -54.27 7.56 12.05
CA ARG A 304 -54.28 8.99 11.66
C ARG A 304 -54.89 9.92 12.71
N ASP A 305 -55.66 9.41 13.66
CA ASP A 305 -56.34 10.21 14.70
C ASP A 305 -55.43 10.42 15.94
N VAL A 306 -54.32 9.67 16.03
CA VAL A 306 -53.38 9.63 17.17
C VAL A 306 -51.89 9.67 16.77
N ALA A 307 -51.58 9.61 15.49
CA ALA A 307 -50.22 9.67 14.96
C ALA A 307 -50.20 10.22 13.53
N GLU A 308 -49.18 11.01 13.22
CA GLU A 308 -48.87 11.40 11.85
C GLU A 308 -48.14 10.26 11.12
N VAL A 309 -48.73 9.76 10.05
CA VAL A 309 -48.12 8.71 9.21
C VAL A 309 -47.69 9.29 7.87
N ARG A 310 -46.39 9.22 7.56
CA ARG A 310 -45.80 9.68 6.29
C ARG A 310 -44.90 8.62 5.67
N GLN A 311 -44.90 8.55 4.34
CA GLN A 311 -43.83 7.89 3.59
C GLN A 311 -42.58 8.77 3.71
N SER A 312 -41.47 8.22 4.18
CA SER A 312 -40.24 8.95 4.46
C SER A 312 -39.04 7.98 4.43
N VAL A 313 -37.99 8.26 5.19
CA VAL A 313 -36.73 7.51 5.21
C VAL A 313 -36.37 7.03 6.62
N GLN A 314 -35.61 5.93 6.71
CA GLN A 314 -35.21 5.25 7.95
C GLN A 314 -34.43 6.15 8.92
N ASP A 315 -33.77 7.19 8.43
CA ASP A 315 -33.25 8.30 9.24
C ASP A 315 -33.49 9.65 8.52
N GLU A 316 -34.36 10.49 9.09
CA GLU A 316 -34.62 11.85 8.58
C GLU A 316 -33.51 12.85 8.98
N ARG A 317 -32.60 12.47 9.89
CA ARG A 317 -31.48 13.31 10.35
C ARG A 317 -30.34 13.32 9.34
N LEU A 318 -30.19 12.24 8.58
CA LEU A 318 -29.15 12.08 7.58
C LEU A 318 -29.37 13.07 6.43
N SER A 319 -28.38 13.94 6.20
CA SER A 319 -28.36 14.88 5.10
C SER A 319 -27.12 14.62 4.25
N ARG A 320 -27.30 14.56 2.93
CA ARG A 320 -26.26 14.26 1.95
C ARG A 320 -26.18 15.38 0.93
N THR A 321 -24.99 15.67 0.44
CA THR A 321 -24.83 16.54 -0.73
C THR A 321 -23.67 16.02 -1.56
N PHE A 322 -23.95 15.72 -2.83
CA PHE A 322 -22.94 15.52 -3.85
C PHE A 322 -22.92 16.75 -4.76
N TRP A 323 -21.73 17.19 -5.14
CA TRP A 323 -21.55 18.26 -6.11
C TRP A 323 -20.34 17.97 -6.99
N MET A 324 -20.49 18.26 -8.27
CA MET A 324 -19.45 18.15 -9.29
C MET A 324 -19.40 19.45 -10.07
N ARG A 325 -18.19 19.98 -10.31
CA ARG A 325 -18.02 21.20 -11.10
C ARG A 325 -18.54 20.99 -12.52
N GLY A 326 -19.49 21.82 -12.93
CA GLY A 326 -20.17 21.73 -14.23
C GLY A 326 -21.50 20.94 -14.22
N PHE A 327 -21.91 20.37 -13.08
CA PHE A 327 -23.22 19.75 -12.91
C PHE A 327 -24.06 20.52 -11.88
N ASN A 328 -25.37 20.58 -12.11
CA ASN A 328 -26.31 21.03 -11.09
C ASN A 328 -26.34 20.03 -9.93
N PRO A 329 -26.47 20.50 -8.67
CA PRO A 329 -26.65 19.60 -7.52
C PRO A 329 -28.02 18.89 -7.66
N PRO A 330 -28.04 17.54 -7.74
CA PRO A 330 -29.26 16.81 -8.02
C PRO A 330 -30.16 16.68 -6.78
N GLY A 331 -31.45 16.40 -7.00
CA GLY A 331 -32.45 16.31 -5.93
C GLY A 331 -32.24 15.16 -4.93
N SER A 332 -31.75 14.01 -5.39
CA SER A 332 -31.46 12.83 -4.55
C SER A 332 -30.17 12.15 -4.97
N VAL A 333 -29.44 11.63 -3.98
CA VAL A 333 -28.08 11.11 -4.12
C VAL A 333 -27.85 9.87 -3.26
N VAL A 334 -27.32 8.82 -3.88
CA VAL A 334 -26.72 7.66 -3.19
C VAL A 334 -25.32 7.41 -3.73
N VAL A 335 -24.34 7.22 -2.85
CA VAL A 335 -22.97 6.85 -3.25
C VAL A 335 -22.66 5.42 -2.81
N LEU A 336 -22.10 4.63 -3.72
CA LEU A 336 -21.66 3.25 -3.49
C LEU A 336 -20.13 3.23 -3.42
N ALA A 337 -19.57 2.74 -2.32
CA ALA A 337 -18.14 2.50 -2.17
C ALA A 337 -17.81 1.02 -2.34
N VAL A 338 -17.06 0.70 -3.39
CA VAL A 338 -16.62 -0.66 -3.71
C VAL A 338 -15.27 -0.91 -3.05
N SER A 339 -15.25 -1.78 -2.04
CA SER A 339 -14.00 -2.28 -1.44
C SER A 339 -13.57 -3.57 -2.14
N ARG A 340 -12.27 -3.68 -2.46
CA ARG A 340 -11.69 -4.95 -2.95
C ARG A 340 -11.52 -5.96 -1.80
N GLN A 341 -11.36 -7.22 -2.15
CA GLN A 341 -10.85 -8.26 -1.24
C GLN A 341 -9.33 -8.07 -1.03
N ALA A 342 -8.82 -8.60 0.07
CA ALA A 342 -7.38 -8.76 0.26
C ALA A 342 -6.81 -9.73 -0.80
N GLY A 343 -5.57 -9.48 -1.25
CA GLY A 343 -4.91 -10.24 -2.33
C GLY A 343 -5.46 -9.97 -3.75
N ALA A 344 -6.68 -9.44 -3.90
CA ALA A 344 -7.23 -9.10 -5.21
C ALA A 344 -6.50 -7.91 -5.85
N ASN A 345 -6.40 -7.92 -7.19
CA ASN A 345 -5.80 -6.86 -7.99
C ASN A 345 -6.73 -5.62 -8.05
N ALA A 346 -6.31 -4.51 -7.45
CA ALA A 346 -7.12 -3.30 -7.37
C ALA A 346 -7.51 -2.72 -8.74
N VAL A 347 -6.61 -2.80 -9.72
CA VAL A 347 -6.83 -2.28 -11.08
C VAL A 347 -7.79 -3.17 -11.87
N GLU A 348 -7.69 -4.49 -11.71
CA GLU A 348 -8.57 -5.46 -12.36
C GLU A 348 -10.02 -5.35 -11.87
N VAL A 349 -10.21 -5.20 -10.56
CA VAL A 349 -11.56 -5.04 -9.97
C VAL A 349 -12.18 -3.70 -10.39
N ALA A 350 -11.41 -2.60 -10.38
CA ALA A 350 -11.88 -1.30 -10.87
C ALA A 350 -12.28 -1.34 -12.36
N ASN A 351 -11.47 -1.99 -13.20
CA ASN A 351 -11.80 -2.20 -14.61
C ASN A 351 -13.06 -3.07 -14.80
N SER A 352 -13.23 -4.12 -13.98
CA SER A 352 -14.43 -4.97 -14.01
C SER A 352 -15.69 -4.20 -13.62
N VAL A 353 -15.62 -3.34 -12.60
CA VAL A 353 -16.70 -2.41 -12.23
C VAL A 353 -17.02 -1.47 -13.39
N LYS A 354 -16.00 -0.86 -14.00
CA LYS A 354 -16.13 0.08 -15.12
C LYS A 354 -16.70 -0.59 -16.39
N ALA A 355 -16.37 -1.85 -16.65
CA ALA A 355 -16.93 -2.63 -17.76
C ALA A 355 -18.44 -2.89 -17.60
N LEU A 356 -18.94 -2.97 -16.35
CA LEU A 356 -20.35 -3.21 -16.04
C LEU A 356 -21.22 -1.93 -16.13
N PHE A 357 -20.62 -0.73 -16.20
CA PHE A 357 -21.35 0.55 -16.24
C PHE A 357 -22.36 0.67 -17.40
N PRO A 358 -22.03 0.29 -18.66
CA PRO A 358 -22.98 0.37 -19.77
C PRO A 358 -24.21 -0.51 -19.56
N GLU A 359 -24.03 -1.73 -19.04
CA GLU A 359 -25.11 -2.67 -18.77
C GLU A 359 -26.01 -2.20 -17.61
N ILE A 360 -25.40 -1.72 -16.52
CA ILE A 360 -26.15 -1.12 -15.41
C ILE A 360 -26.95 0.08 -15.93
N ARG A 361 -26.32 0.98 -16.68
CA ARG A 361 -26.98 2.18 -17.24
C ARG A 361 -28.14 1.83 -18.18
N ALA A 362 -28.03 0.76 -18.95
CA ALA A 362 -29.13 0.27 -19.79
C ALA A 362 -30.29 -0.34 -18.99
N SER A 363 -30.02 -0.86 -17.79
CA SER A 363 -31.05 -1.45 -16.90
C SER A 363 -31.75 -0.45 -15.97
N LEU A 364 -31.21 0.77 -15.83
CA LEU A 364 -31.76 1.81 -14.95
C LEU A 364 -32.76 2.70 -15.71
N PRO A 365 -33.81 3.22 -15.04
CA PRO A 365 -34.67 4.27 -15.60
C PRO A 365 -33.86 5.51 -16.00
N GLY A 366 -34.24 6.17 -17.10
CA GLY A 366 -33.55 7.36 -17.62
C GLY A 366 -33.50 8.57 -16.69
N SER A 367 -34.26 8.55 -15.57
CA SER A 367 -34.18 9.54 -14.49
C SER A 367 -32.96 9.34 -13.56
N ILE A 368 -32.28 8.19 -13.62
CA ILE A 368 -31.10 7.89 -12.80
C ILE A 368 -29.83 8.09 -13.63
N THR A 369 -29.00 9.03 -13.22
CA THR A 369 -27.67 9.25 -13.79
C THR A 369 -26.62 8.54 -12.92
N LEU A 370 -25.95 7.55 -13.51
CA LEU A 370 -24.81 6.85 -12.92
C LEU A 370 -23.51 7.59 -13.25
N VAL A 371 -22.72 7.94 -12.24
CA VAL A 371 -21.50 8.76 -12.37
C VAL A 371 -20.33 8.14 -11.60
N PRO A 372 -19.14 7.98 -12.19
CA PRO A 372 -17.95 7.62 -11.43
C PRO A 372 -17.47 8.83 -10.62
N VAL A 373 -17.47 8.70 -9.29
CA VAL A 373 -17.10 9.76 -8.35
C VAL A 373 -15.61 9.74 -8.05
N PHE A 374 -15.03 8.55 -7.92
CA PHE A 374 -13.61 8.35 -7.66
C PHE A 374 -13.15 6.99 -8.18
N ASP A 375 -11.93 6.95 -8.68
CA ASP A 375 -11.30 5.76 -9.24
C ASP A 375 -9.85 5.71 -8.75
N ARG A 376 -9.59 4.93 -7.70
CA ARG A 376 -8.25 4.75 -7.13
C ARG A 376 -7.30 4.08 -8.11
N SER A 377 -7.82 3.29 -9.05
CA SER A 377 -6.97 2.52 -9.97
C SER A 377 -6.14 3.39 -10.91
N GLN A 378 -6.62 4.59 -11.25
CA GLN A 378 -5.88 5.56 -12.05
C GLN A 378 -4.59 5.96 -11.34
N SER A 379 -4.66 6.41 -10.08
CA SER A 379 -3.49 6.77 -9.28
C SER A 379 -2.51 5.61 -9.08
N ILE A 380 -2.99 4.37 -9.01
CA ILE A 380 -2.14 3.16 -8.94
C ILE A 380 -1.41 2.95 -10.28
N VAL A 381 -2.13 3.00 -11.41
CA VAL A 381 -1.55 2.83 -12.75
C VAL A 381 -0.54 3.94 -13.05
N ASP A 382 -0.87 5.20 -12.72
CA ASP A 382 0.02 6.34 -12.89
C ASP A 382 1.31 6.18 -12.06
N SER A 383 1.18 5.79 -10.78
CA SER A 383 2.34 5.53 -9.90
C SER A 383 3.24 4.40 -10.44
N VAL A 384 2.63 3.31 -10.91
CA VAL A 384 3.37 2.18 -11.50
C VAL A 384 4.05 2.59 -12.80
N HIS A 385 3.41 3.42 -13.63
CA HIS A 385 4.01 3.94 -14.85
C HIS A 385 5.17 4.90 -14.56
N ASP A 386 5.03 5.82 -13.61
CA ASP A 386 6.10 6.72 -13.18
C ASP A 386 7.33 5.96 -12.68
N VAL A 387 7.14 4.89 -11.89
CA VAL A 387 8.27 4.07 -11.43
C VAL A 387 8.84 3.19 -12.55
N GLN A 388 8.02 2.64 -13.47
CA GLN A 388 8.54 1.95 -14.67
C GLN A 388 9.38 2.88 -15.56
N PHE A 389 8.94 4.12 -15.75
CA PHE A 389 9.69 5.14 -16.48
C PHE A 389 11.00 5.50 -15.77
N THR A 390 10.95 5.66 -14.44
CA THR A 390 12.15 5.89 -13.60
C THR A 390 13.13 4.71 -13.65
N LEU A 391 12.63 3.47 -13.63
CA LEU A 391 13.40 2.24 -13.76
C LEU A 391 14.11 2.18 -15.13
N MET A 392 13.42 2.58 -16.20
CA MET A 392 13.99 2.67 -17.55
C MET A 392 15.07 3.77 -17.63
N ILE A 393 14.86 4.94 -17.02
CA ILE A 393 15.89 5.99 -16.93
C ILE A 393 17.11 5.48 -16.16
N ALA A 394 16.91 4.85 -15.00
CA ALA A 394 17.98 4.29 -14.18
C ALA A 394 18.78 3.24 -14.97
N PHE A 395 18.11 2.33 -15.69
CA PHE A 395 18.73 1.36 -16.58
C PHE A 395 19.58 2.01 -17.68
N ILE A 396 19.02 2.99 -18.41
CA ILE A 396 19.74 3.70 -19.48
C ILE A 396 20.94 4.46 -18.92
N LEU A 397 20.79 5.13 -17.78
CA LEU A 397 21.85 5.88 -17.12
C LEU A 397 23.00 4.96 -16.67
N VAL A 398 22.67 3.81 -16.08
CA VAL A 398 23.64 2.76 -15.71
C VAL A 398 24.42 2.28 -16.94
N VAL A 399 23.71 1.89 -18.02
CA VAL A 399 24.34 1.40 -19.26
C VAL A 399 25.21 2.50 -19.90
N MET A 400 24.77 3.75 -19.85
CA MET A 400 25.54 4.91 -20.33
C MET A 400 26.81 5.16 -19.50
N VAL A 401 26.74 5.07 -18.17
CA VAL A 401 27.91 5.20 -17.28
C VAL A 401 28.91 4.08 -17.56
N ILE A 402 28.46 2.82 -17.66
CA ILE A 402 29.31 1.68 -18.02
C ILE A 402 29.98 1.91 -19.38
N TYR A 403 29.25 2.41 -20.39
CA TYR A 403 29.82 2.73 -21.69
C TYR A 403 30.89 3.82 -21.63
N ILE A 404 30.71 4.85 -20.79
CA ILE A 404 31.70 5.91 -20.59
C ILE A 404 32.98 5.35 -19.94
N PHE A 405 32.85 4.47 -18.93
CA PHE A 405 33.97 3.84 -18.24
C PHE A 405 34.75 2.84 -19.12
N LEU A 406 34.05 1.96 -19.86
CA LEU A 406 34.68 0.90 -20.66
C LEU A 406 35.07 1.36 -22.07
N GLY A 407 34.41 2.40 -22.62
CA GLY A 407 34.69 2.98 -23.93
C GLY A 407 34.40 2.07 -25.14
N ARG A 408 33.79 0.89 -24.93
CA ARG A 408 33.46 -0.10 -25.97
C ARG A 408 32.04 -0.65 -25.81
N ALA A 409 31.26 -0.59 -26.89
CA ALA A 409 29.87 -1.05 -26.90
C ALA A 409 29.73 -2.58 -26.70
N THR A 410 30.68 -3.37 -27.21
CA THR A 410 30.74 -4.83 -27.03
C THR A 410 30.81 -5.25 -25.57
N ASP A 411 31.54 -4.48 -24.77
CA ASP A 411 31.84 -4.84 -23.39
C ASP A 411 30.69 -4.36 -22.50
N THR A 412 30.11 -3.19 -22.83
CA THR A 412 28.87 -2.66 -22.22
C THR A 412 27.66 -3.57 -22.44
N LEU A 413 27.60 -4.30 -23.55
CA LEU A 413 26.51 -5.23 -23.87
C LEU A 413 26.31 -6.31 -22.78
N ILE A 414 27.37 -6.66 -22.04
CA ILE A 414 27.34 -7.74 -21.06
C ILE A 414 26.48 -7.34 -19.83
N PRO A 415 26.78 -6.24 -19.09
CA PRO A 415 25.86 -5.71 -18.09
C PRO A 415 24.48 -5.35 -18.65
N ALA A 416 24.40 -4.81 -19.88
CA ALA A 416 23.13 -4.42 -20.49
C ALA A 416 22.16 -5.59 -20.75
N VAL A 417 22.67 -6.83 -20.87
CA VAL A 417 21.85 -8.05 -20.96
C VAL A 417 21.69 -8.73 -19.59
N ALA A 418 22.70 -8.70 -18.73
CA ALA A 418 22.66 -9.33 -17.42
C ALA A 418 21.63 -8.69 -16.47
N LEU A 419 21.49 -7.35 -16.51
CA LEU A 419 20.62 -6.58 -15.63
C LEU A 419 19.11 -6.81 -15.91
N PRO A 420 18.60 -6.73 -17.16
CA PRO A 420 17.19 -7.05 -17.41
C PRO A 420 16.85 -8.51 -17.10
N LEU A 421 17.80 -9.43 -17.28
CA LEU A 421 17.61 -10.84 -16.98
C LEU A 421 17.46 -11.12 -15.48
N SER A 422 18.22 -10.41 -14.63
CA SER A 422 18.10 -10.54 -13.16
C SER A 422 16.81 -9.93 -12.64
N LEU A 423 16.33 -8.84 -13.25
CA LEU A 423 14.98 -8.33 -12.99
C LEU A 423 13.89 -9.33 -13.42
N LEU A 424 13.99 -9.94 -14.60
CA LEU A 424 13.04 -10.98 -15.06
C LEU A 424 13.03 -12.22 -14.15
N LEU A 425 14.19 -12.67 -13.67
CA LEU A 425 14.29 -13.75 -12.70
C LEU A 425 13.64 -13.37 -11.36
N THR A 426 13.85 -12.13 -10.91
CA THR A 426 13.23 -11.60 -9.68
C THR A 426 11.71 -11.61 -9.79
N VAL A 427 11.16 -11.13 -10.90
CA VAL A 427 9.72 -11.14 -11.21
C VAL A 427 9.14 -12.57 -11.17
N ALA A 428 9.85 -13.56 -11.71
CA ALA A 428 9.43 -14.96 -11.65
C ALA A 428 9.37 -15.50 -10.22
N VAL A 429 10.34 -15.17 -9.36
CA VAL A 429 10.36 -15.57 -7.95
C VAL A 429 9.31 -14.80 -7.14
N MET A 430 9.08 -13.51 -7.40
CA MET A 430 7.98 -12.74 -6.79
C MET A 430 6.63 -13.39 -7.03
N TYR A 431 6.39 -13.91 -8.24
CA TYR A 431 5.17 -14.66 -8.56
C TYR A 431 5.06 -15.96 -7.77
N MET A 432 6.15 -16.72 -7.61
CA MET A 432 6.17 -17.93 -6.76
C MET A 432 5.89 -17.64 -5.27
N LEU A 433 6.20 -16.42 -4.82
CA LEU A 433 5.94 -15.95 -3.45
C LEU A 433 4.55 -15.28 -3.28
N ASN A 434 3.74 -15.21 -4.34
CA ASN A 434 2.46 -14.49 -4.41
C ASN A 434 2.57 -12.99 -4.04
N TYR A 435 3.68 -12.35 -4.37
CA TYR A 435 3.86 -10.91 -4.16
C TYR A 435 3.20 -10.09 -5.28
N SER A 436 3.03 -8.79 -5.03
CA SER A 436 2.39 -7.87 -5.97
C SER A 436 3.40 -6.89 -6.59
N ILE A 437 3.08 -6.37 -7.77
CA ILE A 437 3.72 -5.16 -8.29
C ILE A 437 3.07 -4.00 -7.55
N ASN A 438 3.83 -3.38 -6.65
CA ASN A 438 3.40 -2.25 -5.84
C ASN A 438 4.54 -1.25 -5.66
N ASN A 439 4.24 -0.09 -5.06
CA ASN A 439 5.21 1.00 -4.94
C ASN A 439 6.47 0.57 -4.15
N LEU A 440 6.33 -0.35 -3.19
CA LEU A 440 7.47 -0.86 -2.41
C LEU A 440 8.29 -1.91 -3.19
N THR A 441 7.66 -2.85 -3.88
CA THR A 441 8.39 -3.85 -4.69
C THR A 441 9.05 -3.21 -5.91
N LEU A 442 8.44 -2.19 -6.52
CA LEU A 442 9.05 -1.39 -7.58
C LEU A 442 10.21 -0.52 -7.07
N MET A 443 10.09 0.09 -5.89
CA MET A 443 11.21 0.80 -5.24
C MET A 443 12.36 -0.16 -4.90
N ALA A 444 12.05 -1.37 -4.41
CA ALA A 444 13.04 -2.43 -4.18
C ALA A 444 13.80 -2.78 -5.46
N LEU A 445 13.10 -3.02 -6.58
CA LEU A 445 13.73 -3.28 -7.89
C LEU A 445 14.58 -2.09 -8.37
N THR A 446 14.11 -0.85 -8.17
CA THR A 446 14.83 0.36 -8.58
C THR A 446 16.12 0.57 -7.79
N LEU A 447 16.11 0.32 -6.47
CA LEU A 447 17.32 0.32 -5.64
C LEU A 447 18.24 -0.86 -6.00
N ALA A 448 17.65 -2.04 -6.25
CA ALA A 448 18.40 -3.24 -6.60
C ALA A 448 19.17 -3.11 -7.93
N ILE A 449 18.74 -2.26 -8.87
CA ILE A 449 19.52 -1.94 -10.09
C ILE A 449 20.97 -1.52 -9.75
N GLY A 450 21.18 -0.74 -8.69
CA GLY A 450 22.52 -0.32 -8.27
C GLY A 450 23.40 -1.50 -7.84
N PHE A 451 22.81 -2.50 -7.16
CA PHE A 451 23.50 -3.71 -6.71
C PHE A 451 23.67 -4.76 -7.82
N LEU A 452 22.67 -4.90 -8.71
CA LEU A 452 22.62 -5.83 -9.85
C LEU A 452 23.79 -5.67 -10.83
N VAL A 453 24.33 -4.46 -10.89
CA VAL A 453 25.35 -4.05 -11.85
C VAL A 453 26.74 -4.46 -11.36
N ASP A 454 26.98 -4.40 -10.06
CA ASP A 454 28.29 -4.53 -9.44
C ASP A 454 28.89 -5.93 -9.69
N ASP A 455 28.12 -6.98 -9.42
CA ASP A 455 28.55 -8.38 -9.65
C ASP A 455 29.03 -8.61 -11.10
N ALA A 456 28.35 -8.01 -12.08
CA ALA A 456 28.64 -8.17 -13.50
C ALA A 456 29.82 -7.29 -13.96
N ILE A 457 29.95 -6.07 -13.42
CA ILE A 457 31.10 -5.19 -13.66
C ILE A 457 32.37 -5.81 -13.09
N VAL A 458 32.38 -6.24 -11.82
CA VAL A 458 33.56 -6.82 -11.17
C VAL A 458 34.07 -8.04 -11.93
N PHE A 459 33.16 -8.87 -12.46
CA PHE A 459 33.57 -10.00 -13.30
C PHE A 459 34.17 -9.56 -14.64
N LEU A 460 33.50 -8.64 -15.34
CA LEU A 460 33.94 -8.10 -16.62
C LEU A 460 35.29 -7.38 -16.51
N GLU A 461 35.45 -6.50 -15.52
CA GLU A 461 36.67 -5.76 -15.24
C GLU A 461 37.84 -6.71 -14.98
N ASN A 462 37.66 -7.76 -14.18
CA ASN A 462 38.75 -8.68 -13.90
C ASN A 462 39.18 -9.49 -15.15
N VAL A 463 38.24 -9.89 -16.01
CA VAL A 463 38.55 -10.53 -17.29
C VAL A 463 39.30 -9.56 -18.21
N VAL A 464 38.84 -8.31 -18.28
CA VAL A 464 39.50 -7.23 -19.04
C VAL A 464 40.92 -6.99 -18.54
N ARG A 465 41.10 -6.83 -17.22
CA ARG A 465 42.40 -6.64 -16.56
C ARG A 465 43.37 -7.77 -16.90
N ARG A 466 42.95 -9.03 -16.80
CA ARG A 466 43.77 -10.20 -17.17
C ARG A 466 44.10 -10.23 -18.67
N ALA A 467 43.16 -9.86 -19.53
CA ALA A 467 43.39 -9.79 -20.97
C ALA A 467 44.40 -8.69 -21.35
N GLU A 468 44.40 -7.55 -20.65
CA GLU A 468 45.38 -6.48 -20.85
C GLU A 468 46.80 -6.86 -20.40
N HIS A 469 46.93 -7.74 -19.40
CA HIS A 469 48.20 -8.36 -19.01
C HIS A 469 48.62 -9.54 -19.91
N GLY A 470 47.97 -9.71 -21.07
CA GLY A 470 48.38 -10.66 -22.12
C GLY A 470 47.74 -12.05 -22.08
N GLU A 471 46.76 -12.31 -21.21
CA GLU A 471 45.98 -13.56 -21.29
C GLU A 471 45.00 -13.53 -22.47
N SER A 472 44.84 -14.65 -23.19
CA SER A 472 43.74 -14.78 -24.17
C SER A 472 42.40 -14.78 -23.47
N ILE A 473 41.36 -14.20 -24.07
CA ILE A 473 40.07 -13.92 -23.38
C ILE A 473 39.40 -15.18 -22.81
N LEU A 474 39.45 -16.31 -23.52
CA LEU A 474 38.97 -17.58 -22.98
C LEU A 474 39.74 -18.01 -21.72
N LYS A 475 41.07 -17.84 -21.72
CA LYS A 475 41.92 -18.15 -20.56
C LYS A 475 41.68 -17.17 -19.41
N ALA A 476 41.57 -15.87 -19.71
CA ALA A 476 41.23 -14.82 -18.76
C ALA A 476 39.86 -15.09 -18.10
N ALA A 477 38.84 -15.46 -18.87
CA ALA A 477 37.53 -15.81 -18.33
C ALA A 477 37.56 -17.03 -17.39
N PHE A 478 38.31 -18.08 -17.73
CA PHE A 478 38.50 -19.24 -16.83
C PHE A 478 39.32 -18.90 -15.59
N ASN A 479 40.37 -18.07 -15.71
CA ASN A 479 41.21 -17.66 -14.60
C ASN A 479 40.47 -16.71 -13.65
N SER A 480 39.70 -15.73 -14.17
CA SER A 480 38.79 -14.89 -13.40
C SER A 480 37.71 -15.73 -12.70
N ALA A 481 37.10 -16.70 -13.38
CA ALA A 481 36.17 -17.63 -12.74
C ALA A 481 36.80 -18.38 -11.55
N GLY A 482 38.09 -18.73 -11.63
CA GLY A 482 38.83 -19.29 -10.50
C GLY A 482 39.15 -18.28 -9.39
N GLU A 483 39.48 -17.03 -9.73
CA GLU A 483 39.96 -16.00 -8.81
C GLU A 483 38.85 -15.30 -8.02
N ILE A 484 37.76 -14.88 -8.69
CA ILE A 484 36.79 -13.91 -8.13
C ILE A 484 35.39 -14.48 -7.88
N SER A 485 35.03 -15.66 -8.42
CA SER A 485 33.66 -16.20 -8.20
C SER A 485 33.34 -16.44 -6.71
N VAL A 486 34.33 -16.80 -5.89
CA VAL A 486 34.14 -16.94 -4.42
C VAL A 486 33.97 -15.57 -3.76
N THR A 487 34.72 -14.56 -4.20
CA THR A 487 34.63 -13.18 -3.70
C THR A 487 33.28 -12.55 -4.01
N ILE A 488 32.80 -12.69 -5.25
CA ILE A 488 31.46 -12.25 -5.66
C ILE A 488 30.41 -12.98 -4.80
N MET A 489 30.48 -14.31 -4.66
CA MET A 489 29.52 -15.07 -3.84
C MET A 489 29.48 -14.59 -2.39
N SER A 490 30.63 -14.29 -1.79
CA SER A 490 30.74 -13.72 -0.45
C SER A 490 30.10 -12.32 -0.37
N MET A 491 30.36 -11.47 -1.35
CA MET A 491 29.82 -10.10 -1.45
C MET A 491 28.30 -10.11 -1.64
N THR A 492 27.77 -10.88 -2.60
CA THR A 492 26.34 -11.05 -2.85
C THR A 492 25.62 -11.57 -1.60
N LEU A 493 26.17 -12.59 -0.92
CA LEU A 493 25.55 -13.18 0.26
C LEU A 493 25.63 -12.25 1.49
N SER A 494 26.73 -11.51 1.65
CA SER A 494 26.88 -10.49 2.70
C SER A 494 25.88 -9.34 2.51
N LEU A 495 25.74 -8.84 1.28
CA LEU A 495 24.77 -7.80 0.95
C LEU A 495 23.33 -8.28 1.17
N ALA A 496 23.01 -9.52 0.76
CA ALA A 496 21.71 -10.12 1.08
C ALA A 496 21.49 -10.23 2.61
N ALA A 497 22.52 -10.61 3.38
CA ALA A 497 22.45 -10.73 4.84
C ALA A 497 22.15 -9.40 5.55
N VAL A 498 22.59 -8.26 5.03
CA VAL A 498 22.24 -6.92 5.56
C VAL A 498 20.72 -6.67 5.53
N PHE A 499 19.99 -7.24 4.57
CA PHE A 499 18.53 -7.09 4.47
C PHE A 499 17.75 -8.17 5.22
N ILE A 500 18.37 -9.27 5.67
CA ILE A 500 17.68 -10.35 6.41
C ILE A 500 16.99 -9.85 7.68
N PRO A 501 17.59 -9.00 8.55
CA PRO A 501 16.91 -8.46 9.73
C PRO A 501 15.61 -7.72 9.41
N LEU A 502 15.52 -7.08 8.24
CA LEU A 502 14.34 -6.34 7.80
C LEU A 502 13.13 -7.26 7.52
N VAL A 503 13.39 -8.51 7.09
CA VAL A 503 12.37 -9.56 6.91
C VAL A 503 11.77 -10.03 8.24
N PHE A 504 12.55 -9.97 9.32
CA PHE A 504 12.16 -10.43 10.66
C PHE A 504 11.61 -9.32 11.58
N LEU A 505 11.41 -8.11 11.06
CA LEU A 505 10.73 -7.05 11.82
C LEU A 505 9.33 -7.53 12.28
N PRO A 506 8.94 -7.31 13.54
CA PRO A 506 7.60 -7.65 14.02
C PRO A 506 6.54 -6.65 13.56
N GLY A 507 5.27 -7.06 13.69
CA GLY A 507 4.11 -6.19 13.55
C GLY A 507 3.79 -5.71 12.12
N LEU A 508 3.02 -4.62 12.07
CA LEU A 508 2.58 -3.93 10.85
C LEU A 508 3.75 -3.60 9.90
N LEU A 509 4.79 -2.98 10.45
CA LEU A 509 5.99 -2.56 9.73
C LEU A 509 6.65 -3.74 9.02
N GLY A 510 6.88 -4.84 9.75
CA GLY A 510 7.45 -6.04 9.18
C GLY A 510 6.66 -6.61 8.01
N ARG A 511 5.32 -6.67 8.11
CA ARG A 511 4.50 -7.17 6.98
C ARG A 511 4.57 -6.28 5.75
N ILE A 512 4.54 -4.95 5.91
CA ILE A 512 4.66 -4.00 4.80
C ILE A 512 6.06 -4.08 4.16
N PHE A 513 7.11 -4.05 4.97
CA PHE A 513 8.49 -4.10 4.48
C PHE A 513 8.95 -5.51 4.05
N ARG A 514 8.21 -6.58 4.34
CA ARG A 514 8.58 -7.96 3.93
C ARG A 514 8.62 -8.12 2.41
N GLU A 515 7.61 -7.63 1.68
CA GLU A 515 7.63 -7.68 0.20
C GLU A 515 8.82 -6.88 -0.35
N PHE A 516 9.12 -5.70 0.21
CA PHE A 516 10.30 -4.89 -0.13
C PHE A 516 11.63 -5.64 0.11
N SER A 517 11.84 -6.11 1.34
CA SER A 517 13.09 -6.73 1.79
C SER A 517 13.40 -8.00 1.01
N VAL A 518 12.39 -8.87 0.85
CA VAL A 518 12.55 -10.13 0.12
C VAL A 518 12.73 -9.87 -1.37
N THR A 519 12.08 -8.86 -1.96
CA THR A 519 12.33 -8.48 -3.36
C THR A 519 13.77 -8.00 -3.58
N ILE A 520 14.34 -7.20 -2.67
CA ILE A 520 15.76 -6.81 -2.73
C ILE A 520 16.68 -8.03 -2.59
N ILE A 521 16.46 -8.88 -1.59
CA ILE A 521 17.27 -10.09 -1.37
C ILE A 521 17.24 -11.02 -2.60
N VAL A 522 16.05 -11.25 -3.16
CA VAL A 522 15.87 -12.06 -4.37
C VAL A 522 16.57 -11.42 -5.57
N ALA A 523 16.49 -10.09 -5.74
CA ALA A 523 17.18 -9.39 -6.82
C ALA A 523 18.70 -9.51 -6.73
N ILE A 524 19.26 -9.33 -5.53
CA ILE A 524 20.70 -9.51 -5.26
C ILE A 524 21.13 -10.96 -5.55
N LEU A 525 20.38 -11.95 -5.08
CA LEU A 525 20.70 -13.37 -5.33
C LEU A 525 20.53 -13.75 -6.82
N ALA A 526 19.55 -13.17 -7.51
CA ALA A 526 19.35 -13.33 -8.95
C ALA A 526 20.50 -12.71 -9.76
N SER A 527 20.99 -11.53 -9.36
CA SER A 527 22.20 -10.90 -9.89
C SER A 527 23.41 -11.82 -9.78
N GLY A 528 23.73 -12.29 -8.56
CA GLY A 528 24.86 -13.19 -8.33
C GLY A 528 24.76 -14.46 -9.17
N LEU A 529 23.57 -15.09 -9.22
CA LEU A 529 23.35 -16.28 -10.05
C LEU A 529 23.65 -16.02 -11.54
N ILE A 530 23.26 -14.86 -12.06
CA ILE A 530 23.52 -14.47 -13.46
C ILE A 530 25.00 -14.12 -13.67
N SER A 531 25.66 -13.50 -12.68
CA SER A 531 27.10 -13.25 -12.69
C SER A 531 27.94 -14.54 -12.63
N PHE A 532 27.44 -15.63 -12.03
CA PHE A 532 28.11 -16.93 -12.09
C PHE A 532 27.86 -17.72 -13.37
N THR A 533 26.75 -17.45 -14.08
CA THR A 533 26.26 -18.28 -15.19
C THR A 533 26.44 -17.62 -16.55
N LEU A 534 25.73 -16.53 -16.81
CA LEU A 534 25.69 -15.87 -18.11
C LEU A 534 26.88 -14.93 -18.33
N THR A 535 27.20 -14.07 -17.34
CA THR A 535 28.29 -13.09 -17.46
C THR A 535 29.63 -13.74 -17.87
N PRO A 536 30.06 -14.86 -17.30
CA PRO A 536 31.35 -15.48 -17.64
C PRO A 536 31.35 -16.11 -19.04
N LEU A 537 30.19 -16.65 -19.48
CA LEU A 537 30.01 -17.14 -20.84
C LEU A 537 30.03 -16.00 -21.86
N MET A 538 29.32 -14.90 -21.59
CA MET A 538 29.33 -13.71 -22.44
C MET A 538 30.76 -13.13 -22.50
N CYS A 539 31.46 -13.02 -21.37
CA CYS A 539 32.85 -12.58 -21.35
C CYS A 539 33.76 -13.46 -22.22
N ALA A 540 33.62 -14.78 -22.13
CA ALA A 540 34.42 -15.75 -22.88
C ALA A 540 34.12 -15.79 -24.40
N ARG A 541 32.97 -15.26 -24.85
CA ARG A 541 32.48 -15.38 -26.25
C ARG A 541 32.32 -14.06 -26.98
N ILE A 542 32.10 -12.94 -26.28
CA ILE A 542 31.70 -11.65 -26.87
C ILE A 542 32.85 -10.63 -26.84
N LEU A 543 33.76 -10.66 -25.85
CA LEU A 543 34.95 -9.79 -25.92
C LEU A 543 35.88 -10.25 -27.06
N GLY A 544 36.32 -9.30 -27.88
CA GLY A 544 37.31 -9.51 -28.94
C GLY A 544 38.76 -9.35 -28.44
N GLU A 545 39.68 -10.15 -28.98
CA GLU A 545 41.07 -10.29 -28.49
C GLU A 545 41.81 -8.95 -28.29
N ARG A 546 42.18 -8.66 -27.04
CA ARG A 546 42.98 -7.47 -26.67
C ARG A 546 44.49 -7.70 -26.87
N LYS A 547 44.92 -8.01 -28.10
CA LYS A 547 46.36 -8.06 -28.43
C LYS A 547 46.97 -6.65 -28.44
N ALA A 548 48.15 -6.51 -27.83
CA ALA A 548 48.94 -5.28 -27.85
C ALA A 548 49.16 -4.80 -29.30
N GLY A 549 48.61 -3.63 -29.63
CA GLY A 549 48.62 -3.07 -31.00
C GLY A 549 47.23 -2.79 -31.60
N HIS A 550 46.12 -3.26 -31.01
CA HIS A 550 44.79 -2.87 -31.48
C HIS A 550 44.49 -1.38 -31.27
N LYS A 551 43.87 -0.74 -32.26
CA LYS A 551 43.42 0.66 -32.18
C LYS A 551 42.32 0.79 -31.12
N ARG A 552 42.68 1.32 -29.93
CA ARG A 552 41.73 1.70 -28.88
C ARG A 552 40.70 2.70 -29.43
N ALA A 553 39.45 2.59 -28.98
CA ALA A 553 38.43 3.57 -29.35
C ALA A 553 38.80 4.98 -28.83
N ARG A 554 38.34 6.03 -29.51
CA ARG A 554 38.65 7.42 -29.10
C ARG A 554 38.13 7.74 -27.69
N MET A 555 36.98 7.14 -27.32
CA MET A 555 36.42 7.20 -25.96
C MET A 555 37.29 6.42 -24.97
N GLU A 556 37.57 5.14 -25.24
CA GLU A 556 38.43 4.26 -24.43
C GLU A 556 39.77 4.91 -24.08
N LYS A 557 40.44 5.56 -25.04
CA LYS A 557 41.69 6.28 -24.79
C LYS A 557 41.48 7.50 -23.88
N TRP A 558 40.47 8.33 -24.16
CA TRP A 558 40.18 9.52 -23.35
C TRP A 558 39.82 9.17 -21.90
N THR A 559 38.98 8.15 -21.70
CA THR A 559 38.61 7.67 -20.36
C THR A 559 39.82 7.07 -19.64
N SER A 560 40.63 6.25 -20.32
CA SER A 560 41.87 5.68 -19.75
C SER A 560 42.84 6.79 -19.28
N ASP A 561 43.08 7.80 -20.12
CA ASP A 561 43.96 8.93 -19.82
C ASP A 561 43.38 9.82 -18.68
N PHE A 562 42.06 9.87 -18.51
CA PHE A 562 41.40 10.55 -17.38
C PHE A 562 41.51 9.74 -16.08
N ILE A 563 41.17 8.44 -16.12
CA ILE A 563 41.24 7.53 -14.96
C ILE A 563 42.66 7.47 -14.41
N GLN A 564 43.68 7.36 -15.25
CA GLN A 564 45.08 7.36 -14.79
C GLN A 564 45.47 8.66 -14.06
N ARG A 565 44.97 9.82 -14.51
CA ARG A 565 45.16 11.10 -13.82
C ARG A 565 44.45 11.15 -12.47
N VAL A 566 43.24 10.59 -12.38
CA VAL A 566 42.49 10.47 -11.11
C VAL A 566 43.21 9.52 -10.15
N ILE A 567 43.66 8.35 -10.59
CA ILE A 567 44.43 7.39 -9.78
C ILE A 567 45.74 8.03 -9.29
N ALA A 568 46.47 8.74 -10.15
CA ALA A 568 47.70 9.43 -9.75
C ALA A 568 47.46 10.63 -8.81
N ALA A 569 46.28 11.25 -8.85
CA ALA A 569 45.88 12.27 -7.86
C ALA A 569 45.47 11.63 -6.53
N TYR A 570 44.69 10.54 -6.58
CA TYR A 570 44.26 9.77 -5.42
C TYR A 570 45.46 9.16 -4.67
N GLY A 571 46.41 8.51 -5.36
CA GLY A 571 47.63 7.97 -4.76
C GLY A 571 48.39 9.04 -3.98
N ARG A 572 48.70 10.19 -4.59
CA ARG A 572 49.37 11.31 -3.92
C ARG A 572 48.59 11.91 -2.74
N ALA A 573 47.27 11.76 -2.70
CA ALA A 573 46.44 12.17 -1.57
C ALA A 573 46.44 11.10 -0.45
N LEU A 574 46.38 9.83 -0.85
CA LEU A 574 46.43 8.67 0.03
C LEU A 574 47.79 8.55 0.73
N ASP A 575 48.91 8.69 0.00
CA ASP A 575 50.27 8.71 0.57
C ASP A 575 50.38 9.76 1.69
N LYS A 576 49.96 11.01 1.39
CA LYS A 576 49.95 12.12 2.37
C LYS A 576 49.03 11.88 3.57
N PHE A 577 48.00 11.05 3.41
CA PHE A 577 47.07 10.68 4.47
C PHE A 577 47.62 9.54 5.32
N LEU A 578 48.26 8.54 4.70
CA LEU A 578 48.94 7.43 5.38
C LEU A 578 50.15 7.92 6.19
N ASP A 579 50.93 8.89 5.66
CA ASP A 579 51.96 9.64 6.40
C ASP A 579 51.41 10.28 7.70
N ARG A 580 50.10 10.53 7.75
CA ARG A 580 49.39 11.25 8.80
C ARG A 580 48.23 10.42 9.33
N ALA A 581 48.39 9.09 9.39
CA ALA A 581 47.33 8.14 9.73
C ALA A 581 46.59 8.45 11.06
N TRP A 582 47.23 9.17 11.99
CA TRP A 582 46.60 9.68 13.21
C TRP A 582 45.35 10.55 12.94
N LEU A 583 45.28 11.24 11.80
CA LEU A 583 44.11 12.03 11.36
C LEU A 583 42.86 11.16 11.15
N THR A 584 43.00 9.85 10.94
CA THR A 584 41.87 8.93 10.83
C THR A 584 41.01 8.94 12.10
N VAL A 585 41.62 9.09 13.27
CA VAL A 585 40.93 9.07 14.57
C VAL A 585 39.98 10.26 14.76
N PRO A 586 40.41 11.55 14.64
CA PRO A 586 39.50 12.68 14.76
C PRO A 586 38.48 12.75 13.61
N ILE A 587 38.81 12.27 12.40
CA ILE A 587 37.84 12.16 11.30
C ILE A 587 36.75 11.14 11.64
N LEU A 588 37.12 9.94 12.08
CA LEU A 588 36.18 8.90 12.51
C LEU A 588 35.32 9.38 13.69
N LEU A 589 35.93 10.04 14.68
CA LEU A 589 35.22 10.64 15.81
C LEU A 589 34.20 11.68 15.32
N GLY A 590 34.59 12.56 14.39
CA GLY A 590 33.70 13.54 13.75
C GLY A 590 32.54 12.88 12.99
N CYS A 591 32.80 11.77 12.28
CA CYS A 591 31.75 10.99 11.63
C CYS A 591 30.79 10.32 12.63
N ILE A 592 31.29 9.78 13.75
CA ILE A 592 30.46 9.17 14.81
C ILE A 592 29.61 10.23 15.52
N VAL A 593 30.19 11.38 15.88
CA VAL A 593 29.47 12.51 16.49
C VAL A 593 28.43 13.07 15.51
N GLY A 594 28.78 13.22 14.23
CA GLY A 594 27.86 13.63 13.18
C GLY A 594 26.70 12.64 13.00
N LEU A 595 26.97 11.33 12.98
CA LEU A 595 25.95 10.29 12.90
C LEU A 595 24.98 10.36 14.09
N TRP A 596 25.50 10.48 15.33
CA TRP A 596 24.69 10.63 16.53
C TRP A 596 23.84 11.91 16.52
N PHE A 597 24.42 13.03 16.08
CA PHE A 597 23.72 14.30 15.95
C PHE A 597 22.57 14.22 14.92
N PHE A 598 22.83 13.72 13.71
CA PHE A 598 21.78 13.59 12.69
C PHE A 598 20.71 12.56 13.09
N PHE A 599 21.09 11.43 13.68
CA PHE A 599 20.13 10.40 14.12
C PHE A 599 19.18 10.89 15.22
N THR A 600 19.64 11.79 16.09
CA THR A 600 18.81 12.38 17.17
C THR A 600 17.94 13.54 16.72
N HIS A 601 18.29 14.24 15.63
CA HIS A 601 17.58 15.42 15.15
C HIS A 601 16.69 15.17 13.90
N LEU A 602 16.87 14.05 13.20
CA LEU A 602 16.02 13.66 12.07
C LEU A 602 14.64 13.18 12.57
N PRO A 603 13.53 13.85 12.22
CA PRO A 603 12.20 13.40 12.61
C PRO A 603 11.83 12.10 11.89
N PHE A 604 11.44 11.07 12.65
CA PHE A 604 10.99 9.81 12.08
C PHE A 604 9.56 9.94 11.53
N THR A 605 9.38 9.60 10.26
CA THR A 605 8.05 9.42 9.63
C THR A 605 8.03 8.09 8.90
N LEU A 606 6.88 7.41 8.91
CA LEU A 606 6.72 6.07 8.34
C LEU A 606 6.61 6.12 6.80
N LEU A 607 5.65 6.88 6.29
CA LEU A 607 5.45 7.13 4.87
C LEU A 607 5.08 8.60 4.71
N PRO A 608 5.65 9.32 3.72
CA PRO A 608 5.21 10.67 3.43
C PRO A 608 3.75 10.67 2.92
N PRO A 609 2.95 11.69 3.26
CA PRO A 609 1.60 11.81 2.74
C PRO A 609 1.64 12.03 1.22
N GLY A 610 1.25 11.01 0.45
CA GLY A 610 1.17 11.11 -1.01
C GLY A 610 0.01 12.02 -1.47
N ASP A 611 0.12 12.53 -2.69
CA ASP A 611 -0.94 13.31 -3.33
C ASP A 611 -1.87 12.41 -4.18
N SER A 612 -2.81 11.75 -3.50
CA SER A 612 -3.84 10.91 -4.13
C SER A 612 -4.94 11.70 -4.86
N GLY A 613 -4.94 13.04 -4.77
CA GLY A 613 -6.07 13.87 -5.20
C GLY A 613 -7.34 13.71 -4.37
N PHE A 614 -7.33 12.89 -3.31
CA PHE A 614 -8.49 12.62 -2.45
C PHE A 614 -8.24 13.08 -1.02
N ILE A 615 -9.06 14.01 -0.55
CA ILE A 615 -9.07 14.50 0.84
C ILE A 615 -10.28 13.90 1.55
N ARG A 616 -10.06 13.32 2.73
CA ARG A 616 -11.11 12.84 3.63
C ARG A 616 -11.05 13.64 4.92
N GLY A 617 -12.19 13.90 5.54
CA GLY A 617 -12.22 14.54 6.84
C GLY A 617 -13.59 14.57 7.50
N VAL A 618 -13.66 15.33 8.59
CA VAL A 618 -14.89 15.65 9.31
C VAL A 618 -14.99 17.13 9.59
N PHE A 619 -16.21 17.66 9.57
CA PHE A 619 -16.54 18.90 10.26
C PHE A 619 -17.24 18.55 11.58
N ILE A 620 -16.81 19.17 12.66
CA ILE A 620 -17.29 18.95 14.02
C ILE A 620 -18.00 20.23 14.45
N ALA A 621 -19.29 20.13 14.75
CA ALA A 621 -20.08 21.21 15.32
C ALA A 621 -20.17 21.07 16.85
N GLN A 622 -20.67 22.10 17.52
CA GLN A 622 -20.95 22.06 18.96
C GLN A 622 -21.89 20.89 19.32
N GLU A 623 -21.60 20.22 20.43
CA GLU A 623 -22.46 19.16 20.97
C GLU A 623 -23.88 19.67 21.26
N GLY A 624 -24.88 18.81 21.04
CA GLY A 624 -26.30 19.20 21.11
C GLY A 624 -26.85 19.90 19.88
N SER A 625 -26.04 20.18 18.84
CA SER A 625 -26.52 20.74 17.56
C SER A 625 -27.68 19.92 16.97
N SER A 626 -28.80 20.58 16.66
CA SER A 626 -29.98 19.93 16.09
C SER A 626 -29.73 19.43 14.67
N PRO A 627 -30.49 18.44 14.15
CA PRO A 627 -30.37 18.01 12.76
C PRO A 627 -30.56 19.16 11.75
N ALA A 628 -31.45 20.11 12.03
CA ALA A 628 -31.64 21.29 11.19
C ALA A 628 -30.39 22.20 11.19
N GLN A 629 -29.79 22.43 12.36
CA GLN A 629 -28.55 23.21 12.48
C GLN A 629 -27.39 22.50 11.77
N MET A 630 -27.27 21.17 11.89
CA MET A 630 -26.27 20.38 11.17
C MET A 630 -26.43 20.47 9.65
N ARG A 631 -27.66 20.54 9.13
CA ARG A 631 -27.91 20.79 7.70
C ARG A 631 -27.49 22.20 7.29
N ALA A 632 -27.79 23.22 8.10
CA ALA A 632 -27.38 24.59 7.83
C ALA A 632 -25.85 24.74 7.83
N TYR A 633 -25.15 24.12 8.80
CA TYR A 633 -23.70 24.03 8.82
C TYR A 633 -23.16 23.28 7.60
N GLN A 634 -23.71 22.12 7.24
CA GLN A 634 -23.32 21.37 6.04
C GLN A 634 -23.46 22.23 4.78
N GLN A 635 -24.54 23.03 4.63
CA GLN A 635 -24.71 23.94 3.51
C GLN A 635 -23.63 25.04 3.46
N GLN A 636 -23.24 25.61 4.61
CA GLN A 636 -22.16 26.60 4.68
C GLN A 636 -20.79 25.98 4.34
N VAL A 637 -20.48 24.79 4.85
CA VAL A 637 -19.27 24.02 4.48
C VAL A 637 -19.30 23.73 2.97
N ASN A 638 -20.42 23.23 2.44
CA ASN A 638 -20.59 22.94 1.01
C ASN A 638 -20.36 24.18 0.15
N GLN A 639 -20.76 25.38 0.59
CA GLN A 639 -20.48 26.60 -0.16
C GLN A 639 -18.97 26.90 -0.20
N LYS A 640 -18.27 26.84 0.95
CA LYS A 640 -16.81 27.00 1.02
C LYS A 640 -16.07 25.99 0.13
N LEU A 641 -16.58 24.75 0.02
CA LEU A 641 -16.02 23.71 -0.86
C LEU A 641 -16.30 23.97 -2.35
N LYS A 642 -17.40 24.63 -2.72
CA LYS A 642 -17.68 25.06 -4.11
C LYS A 642 -16.81 26.24 -4.54
N ASP A 643 -16.58 27.18 -3.62
CA ASP A 643 -15.83 28.41 -3.85
C ASP A 643 -14.33 28.13 -4.11
N ASP A 644 -13.78 27.04 -3.54
CA ASP A 644 -12.39 26.64 -3.77
C ASP A 644 -12.15 26.19 -5.22
N GLN A 645 -11.08 26.70 -5.86
CA GLN A 645 -10.77 26.40 -7.26
C GLN A 645 -10.09 25.04 -7.47
N ASN A 646 -9.46 24.45 -6.45
CA ASN A 646 -8.73 23.18 -6.53
C ASN A 646 -9.67 21.97 -6.52
N ILE A 647 -10.88 22.12 -5.98
CA ILE A 647 -11.87 21.04 -5.86
C ILE A 647 -12.55 20.78 -7.22
N GLY A 648 -12.58 19.52 -7.64
CA GLY A 648 -13.34 19.05 -8.81
C GLY A 648 -14.73 18.58 -8.42
N GLN A 649 -14.83 17.79 -7.35
CA GLN A 649 -16.06 17.20 -6.84
C GLN A 649 -16.01 17.08 -5.31
N PHE A 650 -17.16 17.03 -4.63
CA PHE A 650 -17.23 16.63 -3.23
C PHE A 650 -18.51 15.87 -2.89
N PHE A 651 -18.42 15.09 -1.82
CA PHE A 651 -19.53 14.43 -1.17
C PHE A 651 -19.47 14.71 0.34
N THR A 652 -20.52 15.32 0.90
CA THR A 652 -20.64 15.55 2.35
C THR A 652 -21.85 14.81 2.91
N LEU A 653 -21.72 14.35 4.15
CA LEU A 653 -22.81 13.73 4.91
C LEU A 653 -22.87 14.34 6.31
N ALA A 654 -24.05 14.70 6.78
CA ALA A 654 -24.29 15.15 8.16
C ALA A 654 -25.31 14.23 8.84
N GLY A 655 -25.17 14.01 10.15
CA GLY A 655 -26.12 13.23 10.95
C GLY A 655 -26.06 11.71 10.72
N PHE A 656 -24.96 11.17 10.19
CA PHE A 656 -24.81 9.73 9.93
C PHE A 656 -24.42 8.94 11.19
N ALA A 657 -25.38 8.80 12.12
CA ALA A 657 -25.18 8.24 13.46
C ALA A 657 -24.56 6.83 13.51
N ALA A 658 -24.67 6.05 12.43
CA ALA A 658 -24.06 4.72 12.32
C ALA A 658 -22.53 4.73 12.20
N ARG A 659 -21.89 5.85 11.84
CA ARG A 659 -20.41 5.96 11.71
C ARG A 659 -19.79 7.22 12.33
N THR A 660 -20.55 8.25 12.63
CA THR A 660 -20.05 9.48 13.28
C THR A 660 -20.98 9.95 14.39
N SER A 661 -20.47 10.78 15.31
CA SER A 661 -21.32 11.47 16.28
C SER A 661 -22.40 12.31 15.56
N SER A 662 -23.52 12.56 16.24
CA SER A 662 -24.62 13.39 15.70
C SER A 662 -24.22 14.85 15.47
N SER A 663 -23.19 15.35 16.18
CA SER A 663 -22.57 16.66 16.00
C SER A 663 -21.46 16.69 14.94
N GLN A 664 -21.23 15.58 14.23
CA GLN A 664 -20.20 15.47 13.20
C GLN A 664 -20.80 15.22 11.81
N GLY A 665 -20.12 15.72 10.78
CA GLY A 665 -20.37 15.37 9.39
C GLY A 665 -19.10 14.98 8.67
N LEU A 666 -19.21 14.02 7.75
CA LEU A 666 -18.13 13.53 6.90
C LEU A 666 -17.94 14.44 5.68
N ILE A 667 -16.69 14.63 5.29
CA ILE A 667 -16.27 15.33 4.07
C ILE A 667 -15.41 14.38 3.24
N PHE A 668 -15.78 14.23 1.97
CA PHE A 668 -14.98 13.59 0.93
C PHE A 668 -14.81 14.60 -0.21
N CYS A 669 -13.58 15.06 -0.45
CA CYS A 669 -13.27 16.04 -1.50
C CYS A 669 -12.32 15.44 -2.52
N PHE A 670 -12.71 15.50 -3.79
CA PHE A 670 -11.94 15.03 -4.93
C PHE A 670 -11.40 16.24 -5.67
N LEU A 671 -10.08 16.38 -5.66
CA LEU A 671 -9.36 17.48 -6.28
C LEU A 671 -9.33 17.33 -7.81
N LYS A 672 -9.06 18.43 -8.50
CA LYS A 672 -8.75 18.42 -9.95
C LYS A 672 -7.48 17.62 -10.26
N PRO A 673 -7.20 17.29 -11.54
CA PRO A 673 -5.92 16.74 -11.96
C PRO A 673 -4.74 17.59 -11.48
N ARG A 674 -3.62 16.94 -11.12
CA ARG A 674 -2.45 17.56 -10.45
C ARG A 674 -1.88 18.78 -11.19
N SER A 675 -2.01 18.85 -12.51
CA SER A 675 -1.56 19.97 -13.35
C SER A 675 -2.42 21.24 -13.27
N GLN A 676 -3.60 21.19 -12.65
CA GLN A 676 -4.58 22.29 -12.62
C GLN A 676 -4.85 22.83 -11.19
N ARG A 677 -4.00 22.48 -10.22
CA ARG A 677 -4.20 22.80 -8.80
C ARG A 677 -2.89 22.91 -8.03
N LEU A 678 -2.98 23.40 -6.80
CA LEU A 678 -1.88 23.36 -5.84
C LEU A 678 -1.64 21.92 -5.29
N PRO A 679 -0.45 21.64 -4.73
CA PRO A 679 -0.17 20.40 -4.01
C PRO A 679 -1.13 20.18 -2.84
N ILE A 680 -1.49 18.92 -2.55
CA ILE A 680 -2.45 18.58 -1.50
C ILE A 680 -2.07 19.13 -0.11
N GLU A 681 -0.77 19.17 0.20
CA GLU A 681 -0.21 19.72 1.44
C GLU A 681 -0.50 21.21 1.65
N GLN A 682 -0.71 21.96 0.56
CA GLN A 682 -1.08 23.38 0.60
C GLN A 682 -2.60 23.56 0.56
N CYS A 683 -3.31 22.69 -0.18
CA CYS A 683 -4.78 22.70 -0.25
C CYS A 683 -5.44 22.38 1.10
N ILE A 684 -4.92 21.40 1.85
CA ILE A 684 -5.55 20.96 3.11
C ILE A 684 -5.59 22.08 4.17
N PRO A 685 -4.49 22.77 4.52
CA PRO A 685 -4.53 23.88 5.47
C PRO A 685 -5.40 25.05 5.01
N GLN A 686 -5.42 25.36 3.71
CA GLN A 686 -6.28 26.39 3.14
C GLN A 686 -7.76 26.04 3.30
N LEU A 687 -8.15 24.81 2.97
CA LEU A 687 -9.52 24.31 3.14
C LEU A 687 -9.92 24.24 4.62
N GLN A 688 -9.07 23.72 5.50
CA GLN A 688 -9.34 23.68 6.94
C GLN A 688 -9.54 25.09 7.53
N LYS A 689 -8.70 26.06 7.14
CA LYS A 689 -8.84 27.46 7.56
C LYS A 689 -10.11 28.11 7.01
N SER A 690 -10.47 27.82 5.76
CA SER A 690 -11.70 28.32 5.11
C SER A 690 -12.98 27.77 5.77
N ILE A 691 -13.00 26.48 6.11
CA ILE A 691 -14.15 25.84 6.76
C ILE A 691 -14.24 26.26 8.25
N SER A 692 -13.11 26.29 8.96
CA SER A 692 -13.06 26.69 10.38
C SER A 692 -13.24 28.21 10.59
N SER A 693 -13.45 28.98 9.51
CA SER A 693 -13.93 30.36 9.61
C SER A 693 -15.44 30.44 9.89
N ILE A 694 -16.16 29.32 9.83
CA ILE A 694 -17.58 29.23 10.14
C ILE A 694 -17.74 29.14 11.67
N PRO A 695 -18.44 30.08 12.33
CA PRO A 695 -18.62 30.04 13.78
C PRO A 695 -19.28 28.74 14.25
N GLY A 696 -18.69 28.09 15.25
CA GLY A 696 -19.18 26.84 15.82
C GLY A 696 -18.81 25.56 15.04
N ILE A 697 -17.95 25.64 14.01
CA ILE A 697 -17.40 24.49 13.29
C ILE A 697 -15.88 24.41 13.42
N THR A 698 -15.35 23.21 13.67
CA THR A 698 -13.94 22.86 13.49
C THR A 698 -13.79 21.81 12.38
N ALA A 699 -12.88 22.00 11.43
CA ALA A 699 -12.62 21.04 10.36
C ALA A 699 -11.30 20.27 10.52
N VAL A 700 -11.40 18.94 10.56
CA VAL A 700 -10.24 18.03 10.53
C VAL A 700 -10.22 17.35 9.16
N LEU A 701 -9.30 17.77 8.30
CA LEU A 701 -9.09 17.18 6.97
C LEU A 701 -7.71 16.52 6.92
N GLN A 702 -7.61 15.41 6.20
CA GLN A 702 -6.35 14.69 5.96
C GLN A 702 -6.31 14.16 4.52
N PRO A 703 -5.12 13.94 3.93
CA PRO A 703 -5.02 13.20 2.69
C PRO A 703 -5.55 11.79 2.94
N ASN A 704 -6.29 11.23 1.98
CA ASN A 704 -6.63 9.82 2.01
C ASN A 704 -5.69 9.09 1.03
N PRO A 705 -4.57 8.52 1.51
CA PRO A 705 -3.59 7.83 0.66
C PRO A 705 -4.19 6.59 0.03
#